data_AF-A0A803MX36-F1
#
_entry.id   AF-A0A803MX36-F1
#
_cell.length_a   1.000
_cell.length_b   1.000
_cell.length_c   1.000
_cell.angle_alpha   90.00
_cell.angle_beta   90.00
_cell.angle_gamma   90.00
#
_symmetry.space_group_name_H-M   'P 1'
#
loop_
_entity.id
_entity.type
_entity.pdbx_description
1 polymer ?
#
loop_
_entity_poly.entity_id
_entity_poly.type
_entity_poly.pdbx_seq_one_letter_code
_entity_poly.pdbx_strand_id
1 'polypeptide(L)'
;MASAFQKPLHYPLSRRDDSVVDDYFGVKIADPYRWLEDPDSEETKEFVENQVKLTDSVLGECETRDKLKEKMTELFDYPRFYPPFKRCDKFFYFHNSGLQPQSVLYVQDSLDGKPEVLLDPNQLSDDGTVALNTYSVSEDAKYFAYGLSASGSDWVTIKVMRIEEKRVEPDTLSWVKFSGITWTHDNKGFFYSRYPPPNEGKTSDAGTETNSNLNQELFYHVLGTDQSEDVLCWRDPENPKHSFGAEVTDDGKYLLLYTSESCEVVNKVYYLDLTTLPNGIEGFRGGKELLPFTKLIDTFDAAYDAVANDDTAFIFRTNKDAPRYKLVRVDLKAPGIWTDVIPQSEKDVLESAYAVNGNHLLVCYLNDVKHVLEIRDLETGFLLHHLPLDIGSVDDISARRKDSVVFFRFTSFLSPGIIYQCDLKSDVPELKIFKEIVVPKFDRDEFQVDQVFVTSKDGTKIPMFIVSRKGIVLDGSHPCLLYGYGGFNISITPSFGVSRIVLLKNLGAIFCIANIRGGGEYGEEWHKAGSLAKKQNCFDDFISAAEFLVSNGYTQPKKLCIEGGSNGGLLVGACINQRPDIFGCALAHVGVMDMLRFHKFTIGHAWTSDYGCSDKEEEFHWLIKYSPLHNVRRPWEQSSDKTAQYPSTMLLTADHDDRVVPLHSLKLLATMQHVLCTSLEDSPQKNPIIGRIECKAGHGAGRPTQKMIDEAADRYGFMAKMVSVIACYILYLLACCTHGEGRILSAAWAISARPMICGVSEPSQHRSNREVPFTIKETIKEVHHSQLWCKGVATTWHGYKRLSELGVLGGMDVASAIGVGERA
;
A
#
# COMPACT_ATOMS: atom_id res chain seq x y z
N MET A 1 -24.21 17.39 18.32
CA MET A 1 -24.03 16.01 17.78
C MET A 1 -23.64 15.12 18.94
N ALA A 2 -24.14 13.89 19.02
CA ALA A 2 -23.69 12.95 20.05
C ALA A 2 -22.28 12.47 19.68
N SER A 3 -21.33 12.57 20.62
CA SER A 3 -19.99 11.99 20.50
C SER A 3 -20.11 10.47 20.29
N ALA A 4 -19.23 9.89 19.46
CA ALA A 4 -19.14 8.42 19.30
C ALA A 4 -18.75 7.71 20.62
N PHE A 5 -18.13 8.45 21.54
CA PHE A 5 -17.74 8.01 22.87
C PHE A 5 -18.59 8.72 23.93
N GLN A 6 -19.13 7.95 24.88
CA GLN A 6 -19.95 8.50 25.97
C GLN A 6 -19.11 9.19 27.06
N LYS A 7 -17.83 8.84 27.18
CA LYS A 7 -16.88 9.44 28.13
C LYS A 7 -15.92 10.40 27.42
N PRO A 8 -15.57 11.54 28.05
CA PRO A 8 -14.49 12.39 27.56
C PRO A 8 -13.17 11.64 27.50
N LEU A 9 -12.38 11.86 26.45
CA LEU A 9 -11.03 11.30 26.33
C LEU A 9 -10.04 12.13 27.15
N HIS A 10 -9.18 11.45 27.89
CA HIS A 10 -8.09 12.08 28.63
C HIS A 10 -6.79 11.95 27.83
N TYR A 11 -6.44 13.02 27.12
CA TYR A 11 -5.20 13.07 26.34
C TYR A 11 -3.99 13.22 27.27
N PRO A 12 -2.91 12.43 27.07
CA PRO A 12 -1.68 12.61 27.82
C PRO A 12 -1.09 13.99 27.51
N LEU A 13 -0.56 14.66 28.54
CA LEU A 13 0.16 15.90 28.36
C LEU A 13 1.53 15.62 27.74
N SER A 14 1.93 16.45 26.78
CA SER A 14 3.24 16.37 26.14
C SER A 14 4.00 17.65 26.42
N ARG A 15 5.24 17.53 26.91
CA ARG A 15 6.09 18.70 27.18
C ARG A 15 6.27 19.50 25.89
N ARG A 16 6.16 20.81 26.03
CA ARG A 16 6.47 21.77 24.97
C ARG A 16 7.79 22.44 25.29
N ASP A 17 8.67 22.52 24.30
CA ASP A 17 9.88 23.33 24.35
C ASP A 17 9.69 24.59 23.50
N ASP A 18 9.03 25.60 24.08
CA ASP A 18 8.74 26.85 23.37
C ASP A 18 10.01 27.68 23.06
N SER A 19 11.20 27.23 23.50
CA SER A 19 12.48 27.86 23.15
C SER A 19 13.00 27.47 21.77
N VAL A 20 12.50 26.37 21.19
CA VAL A 20 12.93 25.87 19.87
C VAL A 20 12.20 26.64 18.77
N VAL A 21 12.91 27.57 18.15
CA VAL A 21 12.42 28.37 17.02
C VAL A 21 13.50 28.45 15.96
N ASP A 22 13.18 27.99 14.75
CA ASP A 22 14.03 28.11 13.57
C ASP A 22 13.64 29.36 12.76
N ASP A 23 14.61 29.93 12.05
CA ASP A 23 14.39 31.02 11.07
C ASP A 23 14.55 30.45 9.66
N TYR A 24 13.46 30.45 8.90
CA TYR A 24 13.46 30.14 7.47
C TYR A 24 13.23 31.43 6.69
N PHE A 25 14.32 32.03 6.21
CA PHE A 25 14.27 33.24 5.37
C PHE A 25 13.47 34.40 6.00
N GLY A 26 13.65 34.61 7.30
CA GLY A 26 12.95 35.63 8.09
C GLY A 26 11.60 35.18 8.67
N VAL A 27 11.11 33.99 8.33
CA VAL A 27 9.90 33.40 8.92
C VAL A 27 10.28 32.55 10.13
N LYS A 28 9.83 32.96 11.32
CA LYS A 28 10.05 32.22 12.56
C LYS A 28 9.09 31.04 12.66
N ILE A 29 9.61 29.82 12.74
CA ILE A 29 8.84 28.58 12.88
C ILE A 29 9.19 27.93 14.21
N ALA A 30 8.23 27.84 15.13
CA ALA A 30 8.40 27.12 16.39
C ALA A 30 8.26 25.61 16.17
N ASP A 31 9.10 24.83 16.85
CA ASP A 31 9.04 23.36 16.83
C ASP A 31 9.08 22.80 18.27
N PRO A 32 8.01 23.00 19.06
CA PRO A 32 8.00 22.70 20.49
C PRO A 32 8.12 21.21 20.83
N TYR A 33 8.04 20.34 19.82
CA TYR A 33 8.14 18.89 19.97
C TYR A 33 9.39 18.31 19.29
N ARG A 34 10.41 19.14 19.04
CA ARG A 34 11.72 18.73 18.48
C ARG A 34 12.36 17.55 19.22
N TRP A 35 12.09 17.41 20.52
CA TRP A 35 12.61 16.30 21.33
C TRP A 35 12.09 14.92 20.90
N LEU A 36 10.94 14.83 20.20
CA LEU A 36 10.42 13.59 19.61
C LEU A 36 11.22 13.10 18.39
N GLU A 37 12.21 13.88 17.92
CA GLU A 37 13.12 13.45 16.85
C GLU A 37 14.22 12.51 17.36
N ASP A 38 14.40 12.40 18.68
CA ASP A 38 15.25 11.41 19.31
C ASP A 38 14.40 10.21 19.77
N PRO A 39 14.39 9.09 19.01
CA PRO A 39 13.60 7.90 19.35
C PRO A 39 14.15 7.16 20.57
N ASP A 40 15.42 7.37 20.94
CA ASP A 40 16.09 6.64 22.00
C ASP A 40 15.93 7.31 23.37
N SER A 41 15.51 8.57 23.40
CA SER A 41 15.27 9.30 24.64
C SER A 41 14.14 8.68 25.47
N GLU A 42 14.32 8.67 26.79
CA GLU A 42 13.30 8.16 27.72
C GLU A 42 11.99 8.96 27.64
N GLU A 43 12.07 10.26 27.33
CA GLU A 43 10.90 11.11 27.16
C GLU A 43 10.07 10.69 25.93
N THR A 44 10.72 10.35 24.80
CA THR A 44 10.03 9.82 23.61
C THR A 44 9.40 8.47 23.86
N LYS A 45 10.09 7.56 24.57
CA LYS A 45 9.53 6.25 24.94
C LYS A 45 8.29 6.40 25.82
N GLU A 46 8.35 7.27 26.84
CA GLU A 46 7.20 7.57 27.71
C GLU A 46 6.04 8.17 26.91
N PHE A 47 6.30 9.08 25.96
CA PHE A 47 5.29 9.61 25.06
C PHE A 47 4.60 8.49 24.27
N VAL A 48 5.38 7.61 23.64
CA VAL A 48 4.86 6.48 22.85
C VAL A 48 4.00 5.58 23.73
N GLU A 49 4.47 5.17 24.91
CA GLU A 49 3.70 4.34 25.84
C GLU A 49 2.37 4.97 26.25
N ASN A 50 2.37 6.27 26.52
CA ASN A 50 1.16 7.00 26.91
C ASN A 50 0.16 7.12 25.75
N GLN A 51 0.64 7.29 24.51
CA GLN A 51 -0.22 7.28 23.33
C GLN A 51 -0.79 5.89 23.04
N VAL A 52 0.02 4.83 23.21
CA VAL A 52 -0.46 3.44 23.08
C VAL A 52 -1.58 3.16 24.09
N LYS A 53 -1.42 3.55 25.36
CA LYS A 53 -2.46 3.40 26.39
C LYS A 53 -3.76 4.15 26.02
N LEU A 54 -3.65 5.37 25.50
CA LEU A 54 -4.82 6.13 25.03
C LEU A 54 -5.51 5.41 23.87
N THR A 55 -4.74 5.01 22.86
CA THR A 55 -5.22 4.28 21.67
C THR A 55 -5.92 2.99 22.06
N ASP A 56 -5.33 2.19 22.95
CA ASP A 56 -5.93 0.95 23.44
C ASP A 56 -7.27 1.20 24.16
N SER A 57 -7.38 2.28 24.93
CA SER A 57 -8.65 2.65 25.56
C SER A 57 -9.75 2.97 24.54
N VAL A 58 -9.38 3.64 23.43
CA VAL A 58 -10.31 3.99 22.35
C VAL A 58 -10.70 2.77 21.52
N LEU A 59 -9.72 1.92 21.18
CA LEU A 59 -9.96 0.68 20.42
C LEU A 59 -10.74 -0.34 21.24
N GLY A 60 -10.58 -0.36 22.57
CA GLY A 60 -11.37 -1.18 23.48
C GLY A 60 -12.88 -0.86 23.46
N GLU A 61 -13.26 0.35 23.04
CA GLU A 61 -14.66 0.75 22.86
C GLU A 61 -15.18 0.54 21.41
N CYS A 62 -14.36 -0.01 20.50
CA CYS A 62 -14.77 -0.32 19.12
C CYS A 62 -15.37 -1.72 19.02
N GLU A 63 -16.69 -1.85 19.15
CA GLU A 63 -17.39 -3.14 19.35
C GLU A 63 -17.30 -4.10 18.16
N THR A 64 -16.99 -3.59 16.97
CA THR A 64 -16.85 -4.40 15.74
C THR A 64 -15.43 -4.92 15.53
N ARG A 65 -14.43 -4.44 16.28
CA ARG A 65 -13.00 -4.74 16.09
C ARG A 65 -12.71 -6.24 16.05
N ASP A 66 -13.10 -6.98 17.08
CA ASP A 66 -12.80 -8.42 17.17
C ASP A 66 -13.55 -9.24 16.11
N LYS A 67 -14.79 -8.86 15.77
CA LYS A 67 -15.56 -9.50 14.70
C LYS A 67 -14.94 -9.24 13.32
N LEU A 68 -14.45 -8.03 13.10
CA LEU A 68 -13.73 -7.69 11.87
C LEU A 68 -12.42 -8.47 11.79
N LYS A 69 -11.68 -8.60 12.89
CA LYS A 69 -10.49 -9.46 12.97
C LYS A 69 -10.81 -10.90 12.58
N GLU A 70 -11.84 -11.49 13.17
CA GLU A 70 -12.30 -12.85 12.84
C GLU A 70 -12.62 -13.00 11.34
N LYS A 71 -13.40 -12.07 10.77
CA LYS A 71 -13.78 -12.13 9.35
C LYS A 71 -12.62 -11.87 8.40
N MET A 72 -11.66 -11.02 8.77
CA MET A 72 -10.42 -10.84 8.03
C MET A 72 -9.60 -12.13 8.07
N THR A 73 -9.38 -12.73 9.24
CA THR A 73 -8.68 -14.02 9.36
C THR A 73 -9.33 -15.09 8.48
N GLU A 74 -10.66 -15.24 8.55
CA GLU A 74 -11.39 -16.20 7.71
C GLU A 74 -11.19 -15.98 6.21
N LEU A 75 -11.18 -14.72 5.74
CA LEU A 75 -10.99 -14.41 4.32
C LEU A 75 -9.52 -14.33 3.90
N PHE A 76 -8.57 -14.24 4.83
CA PHE A 76 -7.14 -14.36 4.56
C PHE A 76 -6.71 -15.83 4.43
N ASP A 77 -7.47 -16.76 5.00
CA ASP A 77 -7.19 -18.19 4.98
C ASP A 77 -7.55 -18.84 3.63
N TYR A 78 -6.77 -18.50 2.60
CA TYR A 78 -6.81 -19.12 1.27
C TYR A 78 -5.39 -19.24 0.70
N PRO A 79 -5.12 -20.33 -0.06
CA PRO A 79 -3.79 -20.52 -0.60
C PRO A 79 -3.48 -19.47 -1.66
N ARG A 80 -2.31 -18.86 -1.55
CA ARG A 80 -1.78 -17.85 -2.48
C ARG A 80 -0.58 -18.43 -3.21
N PHE A 81 -0.60 -18.33 -4.53
CA PHE A 81 0.49 -18.73 -5.41
C PHE A 81 0.97 -17.51 -6.19
N TYR A 82 2.26 -17.45 -6.45
CA TYR A 82 2.88 -16.45 -7.31
C TYR A 82 3.36 -17.09 -8.61
N PRO A 83 3.48 -16.32 -9.71
CA PRO A 83 3.97 -16.84 -10.98
C PRO A 83 5.29 -17.60 -10.81
N PRO A 84 5.43 -18.80 -11.41
CA PRO A 84 6.70 -19.50 -11.38
C PRO A 84 7.71 -18.78 -12.27
N PHE A 85 8.97 -18.75 -11.84
CA PHE A 85 10.09 -18.29 -12.65
C PHE A 85 11.10 -19.41 -12.87
N LYS A 86 11.76 -19.38 -14.03
CA LYS A 86 12.70 -20.42 -14.45
C LYS A 86 14.15 -19.95 -14.29
N ARG A 87 15.01 -20.84 -13.79
CA ARG A 87 16.48 -20.75 -13.91
C ARG A 87 17.01 -22.13 -14.27
N CYS A 88 17.91 -22.17 -15.25
CA CYS A 88 18.31 -23.40 -15.91
C CYS A 88 17.09 -24.30 -16.23
N ASP A 89 17.04 -25.48 -15.65
CA ASP A 89 16.04 -26.54 -15.75
C ASP A 89 15.10 -26.63 -14.53
N LYS A 90 15.16 -25.67 -13.60
CA LYS A 90 14.30 -25.61 -12.40
C LYS A 90 13.32 -24.45 -12.44
N PHE A 91 12.17 -24.65 -11.81
CA PHE A 91 11.15 -23.63 -11.57
C PHE A 91 11.08 -23.30 -10.09
N PHE A 92 10.87 -22.03 -9.80
CA PHE A 92 10.79 -21.48 -8.46
C PHE A 92 9.50 -20.69 -8.34
N TYR A 93 8.83 -20.75 -7.19
CA TYR A 93 7.63 -19.96 -6.95
C TYR A 93 7.38 -19.77 -5.45
N PHE A 94 6.72 -18.67 -5.09
CA PHE A 94 6.24 -18.46 -3.73
C PHE A 94 4.86 -19.07 -3.54
N HIS A 95 4.65 -19.61 -2.34
CA HIS A 95 3.36 -20.11 -1.90
C HIS A 95 3.12 -19.78 -0.43
N ASN A 96 1.89 -19.38 -0.11
CA ASN A 96 1.41 -19.23 1.25
C ASN A 96 0.14 -20.07 1.40
N SER A 97 0.08 -20.94 2.40
CA SER A 97 -1.09 -21.80 2.60
C SER A 97 -2.36 -21.05 3.01
N GLY A 98 -2.23 -19.81 3.51
CA GLY A 98 -3.35 -18.96 3.92
C GLY A 98 -2.95 -17.99 5.02
N LEU A 99 -2.47 -18.51 6.15
CA LEU A 99 -2.16 -17.71 7.33
C LEU A 99 -0.69 -17.79 7.76
N GLN A 100 0.20 -18.31 6.92
CA GLN A 100 1.64 -18.29 7.24
C GLN A 100 2.10 -16.84 7.40
N PRO A 101 2.92 -16.52 8.41
CA PRO A 101 3.48 -15.18 8.58
C PRO A 101 4.11 -14.63 7.30
N GLN A 102 4.89 -15.47 6.61
CA GLN A 102 5.57 -15.17 5.35
C GLN A 102 5.30 -16.27 4.31
N SER A 103 5.31 -15.89 3.03
CA SER A 103 5.29 -16.86 1.92
C SER A 103 6.56 -17.69 1.88
N VAL A 104 6.43 -18.97 1.53
CA VAL A 104 7.53 -19.94 1.42
C VAL A 104 7.96 -20.06 -0.04
N LEU A 105 9.28 -20.10 -0.28
CA LEU A 105 9.84 -20.30 -1.61
C LEU A 105 9.97 -21.81 -1.88
N TYR A 106 9.37 -22.26 -2.97
CA TYR A 106 9.45 -23.63 -3.47
C TYR A 106 10.33 -23.72 -4.72
N VAL A 107 10.91 -24.91 -4.93
CA VAL A 107 11.63 -25.31 -6.13
C VAL A 107 11.05 -26.62 -6.68
N GLN A 108 11.01 -26.78 -8.00
CA GLN A 108 10.55 -27.98 -8.69
C GLN A 108 11.28 -28.17 -10.03
N ASP A 109 11.53 -29.42 -10.43
CA ASP A 109 12.24 -29.75 -11.68
C ASP A 109 11.37 -29.60 -12.94
N SER A 110 10.05 -29.50 -12.78
CA SER A 110 9.10 -29.22 -13.86
C SER A 110 7.84 -28.58 -13.29
N LEU A 111 7.02 -27.95 -14.14
CA LEU A 111 5.79 -27.25 -13.72
C LEU A 111 4.77 -28.16 -13.01
N ASP A 112 4.72 -29.44 -13.40
CA ASP A 112 3.86 -30.47 -12.81
C ASP A 112 4.62 -31.39 -11.82
N GLY A 113 5.88 -31.07 -11.56
CA GLY A 113 6.75 -31.83 -10.66
C GLY A 113 6.32 -31.72 -9.21
N LYS A 114 6.84 -32.61 -8.36
CA LYS A 114 6.64 -32.49 -6.92
C LYS A 114 7.40 -31.26 -6.41
N PRO A 115 6.73 -30.28 -5.78
CA PRO A 115 7.41 -29.11 -5.25
C PRO A 115 8.11 -29.43 -3.93
N GLU A 116 9.27 -28.81 -3.73
CA GLU A 116 10.02 -28.88 -2.49
C GLU A 116 10.27 -27.49 -1.91
N VAL A 117 10.22 -27.36 -0.58
CA VAL A 117 10.60 -26.13 0.09
C VAL A 117 12.09 -25.88 -0.15
N LEU A 118 12.43 -24.68 -0.63
CA LEU A 118 13.80 -24.18 -0.74
C LEU A 118 14.14 -23.27 0.44
N LEU A 119 13.28 -22.27 0.71
CA LEU A 119 13.42 -21.38 1.86
C LEU A 119 12.06 -21.17 2.53
N ASP A 120 12.00 -21.41 3.84
CA ASP A 120 10.86 -21.08 4.68
C ASP A 120 11.24 -19.94 5.65
N PRO A 121 10.88 -18.68 5.34
CA PRO A 121 11.20 -17.55 6.21
C PRO A 121 10.56 -17.67 7.61
N ASN A 122 9.50 -18.47 7.75
CA ASN A 122 8.81 -18.65 9.03
C ASN A 122 9.66 -19.41 10.06
N GLN A 123 10.78 -20.03 9.64
CA GLN A 123 11.73 -20.71 10.53
C GLN A 123 12.87 -19.79 10.99
N LEU A 124 12.92 -18.54 10.49
CA LEU A 124 14.02 -17.60 10.77
C LEU A 124 13.78 -16.74 12.02
N SER A 125 12.56 -16.68 12.52
CA SER A 125 12.18 -15.94 13.74
C SER A 125 10.89 -16.49 14.33
N ASP A 126 10.82 -16.61 15.66
CA ASP A 126 9.66 -17.16 16.37
C ASP A 126 8.36 -16.34 16.14
N ASP A 127 8.47 -15.03 15.94
CA ASP A 127 7.35 -14.11 15.71
C ASP A 127 7.14 -13.74 14.23
N GLY A 128 7.91 -14.35 13.32
CA GLY A 128 7.84 -14.11 11.87
C GLY A 128 8.33 -12.73 11.40
N THR A 129 8.98 -11.95 12.26
CA THR A 129 9.45 -10.58 11.97
C THR A 129 10.72 -10.51 11.11
N VAL A 130 11.34 -11.65 10.81
CA VAL A 130 12.38 -11.76 9.79
C VAL A 130 11.71 -12.11 8.45
N ALA A 131 11.85 -11.22 7.48
CA ALA A 131 11.23 -11.36 6.17
C ALA A 131 12.27 -11.39 5.05
N LEU A 132 11.92 -12.13 3.99
CA LEU A 132 12.64 -12.07 2.73
C LEU A 132 12.39 -10.71 2.06
N ASN A 133 13.46 -9.97 1.77
CA ASN A 133 13.40 -8.63 1.19
C ASN A 133 13.77 -8.64 -0.31
N THR A 134 14.91 -9.24 -0.64
CA THR A 134 15.42 -9.35 -2.00
C THR A 134 15.96 -10.76 -2.22
N TYR A 135 15.99 -11.24 -3.45
CA TYR A 135 16.50 -12.56 -3.76
C TYR A 135 16.92 -12.67 -5.23
N SER A 136 17.87 -13.56 -5.50
CA SER A 136 18.18 -14.00 -6.86
C SER A 136 18.77 -15.40 -6.86
N VAL A 137 18.43 -16.16 -7.89
CA VAL A 137 19.00 -17.49 -8.19
C VAL A 137 20.08 -17.33 -9.26
N SER A 138 21.19 -18.06 -9.12
CA SER A 138 22.28 -18.08 -10.12
C SER A 138 21.80 -18.63 -11.47
N GLU A 139 22.50 -18.31 -12.56
CA GLU A 139 22.09 -18.74 -13.91
C GLU A 139 22.07 -20.27 -14.06
N ASP A 140 22.99 -20.96 -13.38
CA ASP A 140 23.06 -22.42 -13.34
C ASP A 140 22.14 -23.07 -12.29
N ALA A 141 21.31 -22.27 -11.59
CA ALA A 141 20.37 -22.71 -10.57
C ALA A 141 20.98 -23.54 -9.42
N LYS A 142 22.28 -23.36 -9.13
CA LYS A 142 22.94 -24.01 -7.99
C LYS A 142 22.96 -23.18 -6.72
N TYR A 143 22.91 -21.86 -6.85
CA TYR A 143 22.98 -20.94 -5.72
C TYR A 143 21.75 -20.04 -5.65
N PHE A 144 21.31 -19.79 -4.42
CA PHE A 144 20.25 -18.86 -4.09
C PHE A 144 20.82 -17.82 -3.12
N ALA A 145 20.92 -16.58 -3.58
CA ALA A 145 21.28 -15.45 -2.72
C ALA A 145 20.01 -14.72 -2.30
N TYR A 146 19.88 -14.44 -1.00
CA TYR A 146 18.66 -13.90 -0.43
C TYR A 146 18.96 -12.91 0.70
N GLY A 147 18.28 -11.77 0.66
CA GLY A 147 18.36 -10.71 1.64
C GLY A 147 17.25 -10.83 2.68
N LEU A 148 17.63 -10.75 3.95
CA LEU A 148 16.73 -10.76 5.09
C LEU A 148 16.68 -9.37 5.75
N SER A 149 15.47 -8.92 6.06
CA SER A 149 15.21 -7.74 6.89
C SER A 149 14.59 -8.18 8.21
N ALA A 150 15.03 -7.56 9.31
CA ALA A 150 14.50 -7.81 10.65
C ALA A 150 13.64 -6.63 11.12
N SER A 151 12.58 -6.91 11.86
CA SER A 151 11.68 -5.89 12.46
C SER A 151 11.12 -4.87 11.46
N GLY A 152 11.11 -5.18 10.16
CA GLY A 152 10.61 -4.30 9.10
C GLY A 152 11.53 -3.14 8.70
N SER A 153 12.77 -3.09 9.20
CA SER A 153 13.79 -2.14 8.71
C SER A 153 14.11 -2.40 7.24
N ASP A 154 14.42 -1.33 6.51
CA ASP A 154 14.94 -1.41 5.15
C ASP A 154 16.38 -1.97 5.08
N TRP A 155 17.10 -2.11 6.20
CA TRP A 155 18.39 -2.80 6.22
C TRP A 155 18.23 -4.28 5.86
N VAL A 156 19.19 -4.76 5.08
CA VAL A 156 19.22 -6.12 4.55
C VAL A 156 20.55 -6.78 4.91
N THR A 157 20.47 -8.04 5.33
CA THR A 157 21.61 -8.96 5.37
C THR A 157 21.45 -10.01 4.28
N ILE A 158 22.37 -10.05 3.31
CA ILE A 158 22.37 -11.08 2.27
C ILE A 158 23.05 -12.34 2.80
N LYS A 159 22.43 -13.48 2.51
CA LYS A 159 22.92 -14.84 2.72
C LYS A 159 22.94 -15.60 1.39
N VAL A 160 23.75 -16.66 1.31
CA VAL A 160 23.81 -17.54 0.14
C VAL A 160 23.49 -18.98 0.56
N MET A 161 22.73 -19.69 -0.27
CA MET A 161 22.39 -21.10 -0.08
C MET A 161 22.72 -21.90 -1.34
N ARG A 162 23.27 -23.11 -1.17
CA ARG A 162 23.29 -24.13 -2.23
C ARG A 162 21.93 -24.81 -2.34
N ILE A 163 21.36 -24.80 -3.54
CA ILE A 163 19.99 -25.23 -3.78
C ILE A 163 19.83 -26.74 -3.64
N GLU A 164 20.77 -27.52 -4.17
CA GLU A 164 20.69 -28.99 -4.17
C GLU A 164 20.74 -29.56 -2.74
N GLU A 165 21.70 -29.11 -1.93
CA GLU A 165 21.87 -29.58 -0.55
C GLU A 165 21.02 -28.82 0.46
N LYS A 166 20.36 -27.72 0.04
CA LYS A 166 19.66 -26.75 0.92
C LYS A 166 20.54 -26.26 2.06
N ARG A 167 21.83 -26.08 1.77
CA ARG A 167 22.86 -25.70 2.75
C ARG A 167 23.17 -24.22 2.62
N VAL A 168 23.00 -23.48 3.71
CA VAL A 168 23.44 -22.08 3.80
C VAL A 168 24.97 -22.05 3.84
N GLU A 169 25.57 -21.25 2.94
CA GLU A 169 27.01 -21.01 2.86
C GLU A 169 27.42 -19.96 3.92
N PRO A 170 28.71 -19.87 4.31
CA PRO A 170 29.16 -18.94 5.35
C PRO A 170 29.00 -17.45 4.96
N ASP A 171 28.88 -17.18 3.66
CA ASP A 171 28.74 -15.87 3.03
C ASP A 171 27.64 -15.03 3.70
N THR A 172 28.03 -13.87 4.23
CA THR A 172 27.13 -12.94 4.92
C THR A 172 27.50 -11.51 4.56
N LEU A 173 26.58 -10.77 3.93
CA LEU A 173 26.82 -9.40 3.50
C LEU A 173 25.89 -8.45 4.26
N SER A 174 26.47 -7.57 5.08
CA SER A 174 25.76 -6.57 5.87
C SER A 174 25.77 -5.19 5.19
N TRP A 175 24.98 -4.27 5.77
CA TRP A 175 24.86 -2.87 5.35
C TRP A 175 24.28 -2.68 3.95
N VAL A 176 23.49 -3.65 3.50
CA VAL A 176 22.77 -3.58 2.24
C VAL A 176 21.46 -2.85 2.47
N LYS A 177 21.16 -1.88 1.60
CA LYS A 177 19.90 -1.13 1.59
C LYS A 177 19.68 -0.65 0.16
N PHE A 178 18.46 -0.78 -0.35
CA PHE A 178 18.09 -0.40 -1.72
C PHE A 178 19.01 -1.00 -2.80
N SER A 179 19.17 -2.33 -2.78
CA SER A 179 20.04 -3.08 -3.71
C SER A 179 19.34 -4.29 -4.31
N GLY A 180 19.60 -4.53 -5.59
CA GLY A 180 19.39 -5.85 -6.23
C GLY A 180 20.51 -6.85 -5.89
N ILE A 181 20.38 -8.06 -6.41
CA ILE A 181 21.41 -9.11 -6.41
C ILE A 181 21.57 -9.58 -7.85
N THR A 182 22.69 -9.23 -8.49
CA THR A 182 22.87 -9.44 -9.93
C THR A 182 24.02 -10.41 -10.19
N TRP A 183 23.69 -11.65 -10.56
CA TRP A 183 24.66 -12.70 -10.82
C TRP A 183 25.42 -12.51 -12.13
N THR A 184 26.71 -12.84 -12.12
CA THR A 184 27.46 -13.07 -13.35
C THR A 184 27.15 -14.45 -13.92
N HIS A 185 27.24 -14.59 -15.24
CA HIS A 185 26.91 -15.85 -15.93
C HIS A 185 27.94 -16.96 -15.73
N ASP A 186 29.12 -16.65 -15.18
CA ASP A 186 30.09 -17.63 -14.73
C ASP A 186 29.74 -18.25 -13.36
N ASN A 187 28.69 -17.76 -12.69
CA ASN A 187 28.18 -18.20 -11.39
C ASN A 187 29.21 -18.12 -10.25
N LYS A 188 30.26 -17.29 -10.40
CA LYS A 188 31.28 -17.12 -9.36
C LYS A 188 30.85 -16.16 -8.25
N GLY A 189 29.90 -15.29 -8.52
CA GLY A 189 29.56 -14.19 -7.64
C GLY A 189 28.44 -13.31 -8.18
N PHE A 190 28.16 -12.22 -7.48
CA PHE A 190 27.11 -11.28 -7.84
C PHE A 190 27.46 -9.85 -7.43
N PHE A 191 26.90 -8.89 -8.17
CA PHE A 191 26.94 -7.47 -7.84
C PHE A 191 25.85 -7.13 -6.83
N TYR A 192 26.18 -6.23 -5.91
CA TYR A 192 25.26 -5.66 -4.93
C TYR A 192 25.77 -4.28 -4.46
N SER A 193 24.87 -3.45 -3.97
CA SER A 193 25.17 -2.13 -3.43
C SER A 193 25.02 -2.13 -1.91
N ARG A 194 25.91 -1.43 -1.22
CA ARG A 194 25.85 -1.28 0.25
C ARG A 194 26.25 0.13 0.67
N TYR A 195 25.90 0.47 1.91
CA TYR A 195 26.36 1.69 2.56
C TYR A 195 27.59 1.41 3.43
N PRO A 196 28.40 2.44 3.74
CA PRO A 196 29.48 2.30 4.70
C PRO A 196 28.94 1.87 6.07
N PRO A 197 29.68 1.03 6.81
CA PRO A 197 29.30 0.68 8.17
C PRO A 197 29.27 1.93 9.07
N PRO A 198 28.40 1.96 10.11
CA PRO A 198 28.38 3.06 11.07
C PRO A 198 29.71 3.17 11.83
N ASN A 199 30.06 4.40 12.24
CA ASN A 199 31.28 4.66 13.02
C ASN A 199 31.26 3.89 14.35
N GLU A 200 32.39 3.28 14.72
CA GLU A 200 32.55 2.51 15.97
C GLU A 200 32.08 3.33 17.19
N GLY A 201 31.19 2.73 18.01
CA GLY A 201 30.70 3.32 19.26
C GLY A 201 29.28 3.92 19.23
N LYS A 202 28.61 3.96 18.06
CA LYS A 202 27.18 4.27 17.95
C LYS A 202 26.38 3.00 17.61
N THR A 203 26.10 2.18 18.60
CA THR A 203 25.21 1.02 18.46
C THR A 203 23.77 1.46 18.76
N SER A 204 23.12 2.13 17.81
CA SER A 204 21.64 2.18 17.79
C SER A 204 21.12 0.84 17.25
N ASP A 205 19.89 0.48 17.61
CA ASP A 205 19.21 -0.66 16.98
C ASP A 205 19.03 -0.35 15.48
N ALA A 206 19.34 -1.30 14.60
CA ALA A 206 19.30 -1.04 13.16
C ALA A 206 17.84 -0.90 12.71
N GLY A 207 17.52 0.24 12.09
CA GLY A 207 16.17 0.62 11.71
C GLY A 207 15.48 1.60 12.67
N THR A 208 16.08 1.96 13.81
CA THR A 208 15.60 3.07 14.65
C THR A 208 16.39 4.36 14.43
N GLU A 209 17.53 4.29 13.74
CA GLU A 209 18.35 5.47 13.51
C GLU A 209 17.69 6.46 12.55
N THR A 210 17.94 7.74 12.78
CA THR A 210 17.45 8.83 11.94
C THR A 210 18.53 9.42 11.04
N ASN A 211 19.76 8.91 11.10
CA ASN A 211 20.90 9.43 10.32
C ASN A 211 20.70 9.21 8.81
N SER A 212 21.14 10.17 8.00
CA SER A 212 21.00 10.07 6.54
C SER A 212 21.85 8.95 5.94
N ASN A 213 21.29 8.24 4.97
CA ASN A 213 22.02 7.23 4.20
C ASN A 213 22.75 7.91 3.02
N LEU A 214 24.09 7.91 3.05
CA LEU A 214 24.96 8.59 2.08
C LEU A 214 26.15 7.69 1.68
N ASN A 215 26.75 7.98 0.54
CA ASN A 215 27.92 7.31 -0.04
C ASN A 215 27.66 5.82 -0.31
N GLN A 216 26.54 5.49 -0.98
CA GLN A 216 26.33 4.11 -1.43
C GLN A 216 27.49 3.70 -2.36
N GLU A 217 27.90 2.43 -2.32
CA GLU A 217 28.97 1.89 -3.14
C GLU A 217 28.51 0.59 -3.80
N LEU A 218 28.96 0.35 -5.04
CA LEU A 218 28.71 -0.90 -5.74
C LEU A 218 29.87 -1.87 -5.48
N PHE A 219 29.55 -3.09 -5.06
CA PHE A 219 30.49 -4.17 -4.83
C PHE A 219 30.18 -5.39 -5.69
N TYR A 220 31.21 -6.22 -5.91
CA TYR A 220 31.07 -7.58 -6.42
C TYR A 220 31.55 -8.56 -5.36
N HIS A 221 30.66 -9.46 -4.95
CA HIS A 221 30.94 -10.50 -3.98
C HIS A 221 31.31 -11.80 -4.69
N VAL A 222 32.41 -12.43 -4.27
CA VAL A 222 32.83 -13.75 -4.77
C VAL A 222 32.42 -14.83 -3.77
N LEU A 223 31.76 -15.87 -4.27
CA LEU A 223 31.27 -16.94 -3.41
C LEU A 223 32.39 -17.61 -2.60
N GLY A 224 32.10 -17.86 -1.33
CA GLY A 224 33.00 -18.49 -0.35
C GLY A 224 34.04 -17.54 0.24
N THR A 225 33.94 -16.24 0.00
CA THR A 225 34.86 -15.22 0.54
C THR A 225 34.20 -14.40 1.64
N ASP A 226 35.01 -13.77 2.50
CA ASP A 226 34.49 -12.83 3.49
C ASP A 226 34.08 -11.51 2.83
N GLN A 227 33.06 -10.83 3.38
CA GLN A 227 32.58 -9.54 2.87
C GLN A 227 33.69 -8.46 2.77
N SER A 228 34.74 -8.56 3.59
CA SER A 228 35.90 -7.66 3.54
C SER A 228 36.78 -7.84 2.29
N GLU A 229 36.65 -8.96 1.58
CA GLU A 229 37.35 -9.25 0.32
C GLU A 229 36.59 -8.77 -0.93
N ASP A 230 35.36 -8.26 -0.77
CA ASP A 230 34.54 -7.84 -1.89
C ASP A 230 35.22 -6.77 -2.76
N VAL A 231 35.05 -6.89 -4.07
CA VAL A 231 35.64 -5.96 -5.04
C VAL A 231 34.81 -4.70 -5.09
N LEU A 232 35.39 -3.56 -4.69
CA LEU A 232 34.77 -2.25 -4.87
C LEU A 232 34.72 -1.92 -6.37
N CYS A 233 33.52 -1.96 -6.96
CA CYS A 233 33.31 -1.79 -8.39
C CYS A 233 33.12 -0.33 -8.77
N TRP A 234 32.37 0.44 -7.97
CA TRP A 234 32.09 1.84 -8.22
C TRP A 234 31.78 2.61 -6.93
N ARG A 235 32.17 3.88 -6.90
CA ARG A 235 31.80 4.86 -5.87
C ARG A 235 31.92 6.28 -6.42
N ASP A 236 31.21 7.22 -5.79
CA ASP A 236 31.26 8.65 -6.16
C ASP A 236 31.24 9.53 -4.90
N PRO A 237 32.38 9.69 -4.20
CA PRO A 237 32.44 10.43 -2.95
C PRO A 237 32.16 11.94 -3.10
N GLU A 238 32.30 12.48 -4.32
CA GLU A 238 31.98 13.89 -4.60
C GLU A 238 30.46 14.12 -4.65
N ASN A 239 29.67 13.07 -4.87
CA ASN A 239 28.21 13.10 -4.93
C ASN A 239 27.62 12.10 -3.94
N PRO A 240 27.66 12.39 -2.62
CA PRO A 240 27.31 11.43 -1.56
C PRO A 240 25.85 10.96 -1.58
N LYS A 241 24.97 11.60 -2.34
CA LYS A 241 23.56 11.21 -2.49
C LYS A 241 23.32 10.23 -3.64
N HIS A 242 24.31 10.02 -4.52
CA HIS A 242 24.18 9.06 -5.61
C HIS A 242 23.96 7.65 -5.05
N SER A 243 22.98 6.97 -5.65
CA SER A 243 22.71 5.55 -5.45
C SER A 243 22.99 4.78 -6.73
N PHE A 244 23.34 3.51 -6.58
CA PHE A 244 23.86 2.66 -7.64
C PHE A 244 23.06 1.37 -7.75
N GLY A 245 22.53 1.10 -8.93
CA GLY A 245 21.96 -0.19 -9.33
C GLY A 245 22.83 -0.84 -10.40
N ALA A 246 22.88 -2.17 -10.43
CA ALA A 246 23.65 -2.91 -11.41
C ALA A 246 22.83 -4.04 -12.03
N GLU A 247 22.99 -4.24 -13.33
CA GLU A 247 22.33 -5.28 -14.11
C GLU A 247 23.33 -5.92 -15.07
N VAL A 248 23.24 -7.24 -15.26
CA VAL A 248 24.02 -7.96 -16.27
C VAL A 248 23.08 -8.33 -17.40
N THR A 249 23.50 -8.08 -18.64
CA THR A 249 22.69 -8.37 -19.84
C THR A 249 22.39 -9.87 -19.98
N ASP A 250 21.30 -10.24 -20.66
CA ASP A 250 20.88 -11.65 -20.83
C ASP A 250 21.93 -12.52 -21.56
N ASP A 251 22.85 -11.92 -22.31
CA ASP A 251 23.99 -12.61 -22.93
C ASP A 251 25.20 -12.78 -21.99
N GLY A 252 25.15 -12.18 -20.79
CA GLY A 252 26.19 -12.22 -19.76
C GLY A 252 27.43 -11.36 -20.02
N LYS A 253 27.43 -10.55 -21.09
CA LYS A 253 28.63 -9.85 -21.55
C LYS A 253 28.80 -8.46 -20.95
N TYR A 254 27.71 -7.74 -20.72
CA TYR A 254 27.76 -6.36 -20.28
C TYR A 254 27.24 -6.22 -18.85
N LEU A 255 27.98 -5.48 -18.04
CA LEU A 255 27.50 -4.94 -16.76
C LEU A 255 27.03 -3.51 -17.00
N LEU A 256 25.76 -3.25 -16.70
CA LEU A 256 25.15 -1.94 -16.71
C LEU A 256 25.16 -1.38 -15.29
N LEU A 257 25.56 -0.11 -15.16
CA LEU A 257 25.52 0.66 -13.92
C LEU A 257 24.52 1.80 -14.11
N TYR A 258 23.46 1.77 -13.32
CA TYR A 258 22.48 2.83 -13.21
C TYR A 258 22.82 3.69 -12.01
N THR A 259 22.90 5.01 -12.20
CA THR A 259 23.04 5.97 -11.09
C THR A 259 21.78 6.81 -10.99
N SER A 260 21.28 7.00 -9.77
CA SER A 260 20.19 7.90 -9.43
C SER A 260 20.62 8.84 -8.30
N GLU A 261 20.01 10.01 -8.16
CA GLU A 261 20.33 10.97 -7.08
C GLU A 261 19.13 11.27 -6.15
N SER A 262 17.93 10.96 -6.61
CA SER A 262 16.66 11.28 -5.95
C SER A 262 15.57 10.31 -6.43
N CYS A 263 14.30 10.58 -6.10
CA CYS A 263 13.16 9.83 -6.64
C CYS A 263 12.64 10.39 -7.98
N GLU A 264 13.32 11.36 -8.61
CA GLU A 264 12.97 11.75 -9.98
C GLU A 264 13.21 10.56 -10.93
N VAL A 265 12.34 10.39 -11.94
CA VAL A 265 12.41 9.25 -12.86
C VAL A 265 13.41 9.54 -13.99
N VAL A 266 14.68 9.63 -13.58
CA VAL A 266 15.86 9.88 -14.42
C VAL A 266 17.05 9.09 -13.89
N ASN A 267 17.98 8.70 -14.77
CA ASN A 267 19.17 7.98 -14.38
C ASN A 267 20.32 8.18 -15.38
N LYS A 268 21.54 8.05 -14.87
CA LYS A 268 22.72 7.80 -15.72
C LYS A 268 22.79 6.33 -16.09
N VAL A 269 23.46 6.02 -17.20
CA VAL A 269 23.74 4.66 -17.65
C VAL A 269 25.19 4.55 -18.08
N TYR A 270 25.97 3.78 -17.35
CA TYR A 270 27.30 3.36 -17.77
C TYR A 270 27.30 1.87 -18.08
N TYR A 271 28.23 1.42 -18.91
CA TYR A 271 28.37 0.01 -19.26
C TYR A 271 29.83 -0.43 -19.17
N LEU A 272 30.03 -1.72 -18.94
CA LEU A 272 31.32 -2.39 -18.98
C LEU A 272 31.18 -3.71 -19.72
N ASP A 273 32.00 -3.92 -20.74
CA ASP A 273 32.14 -5.23 -21.37
C ASP A 273 33.01 -6.14 -20.48
N LEU A 274 32.37 -7.05 -19.76
CA LEU A 274 33.02 -7.98 -18.83
C LEU A 274 34.02 -8.90 -19.54
N THR A 275 33.84 -9.14 -20.84
CA THR A 275 34.72 -10.03 -21.62
C THR A 275 36.07 -9.40 -21.94
N THR A 276 36.19 -8.08 -21.78
CA THR A 276 37.44 -7.32 -22.01
C THR A 276 38.35 -7.27 -20.79
N LEU A 277 37.90 -7.74 -19.62
CA LEU A 277 38.70 -7.76 -18.40
C LEU A 277 39.72 -8.91 -18.42
N PRO A 278 41.04 -8.64 -18.48
CA PRO A 278 42.06 -9.68 -18.71
C PRO A 278 42.13 -10.75 -17.61
N ASN A 279 41.83 -10.36 -16.37
CA ASN A 279 41.80 -11.25 -15.20
C ASN A 279 40.39 -11.35 -14.59
N GLY A 280 39.34 -11.02 -15.36
CA GLY A 280 37.98 -10.88 -14.86
C GLY A 280 37.86 -9.81 -13.76
N ILE A 281 36.72 -9.82 -13.05
CA ILE A 281 36.44 -8.90 -11.94
C ILE A 281 37.39 -9.16 -10.76
N GLU A 282 37.78 -10.42 -10.53
CA GLU A 282 38.67 -10.82 -9.43
C GLU A 282 40.06 -10.16 -9.52
N GLY A 283 40.52 -9.77 -10.71
CA GLY A 283 41.77 -9.03 -10.90
C GLY A 283 41.83 -7.69 -10.18
N PHE A 284 40.68 -7.14 -9.77
CA PHE A 284 40.57 -5.88 -9.02
C PHE A 284 40.52 -6.09 -7.49
N ARG A 285 40.48 -7.35 -7.01
CA ARG A 285 40.42 -7.67 -5.58
C ARG A 285 41.64 -7.13 -4.84
N GLY A 286 41.41 -6.45 -3.71
CA GLY A 286 42.47 -5.82 -2.91
C GLY A 286 43.18 -4.63 -3.58
N GLY A 287 42.80 -4.29 -4.82
CA GLY A 287 43.26 -3.11 -5.53
C GLY A 287 42.51 -1.85 -5.10
N LYS A 288 43.04 -0.68 -5.49
CA LYS A 288 42.35 0.62 -5.34
C LYS A 288 41.65 1.06 -6.63
N GLU A 289 41.83 0.32 -7.71
CA GLU A 289 41.28 0.62 -9.03
C GLU A 289 39.81 0.17 -9.08
N LEU A 290 38.95 1.04 -9.62
CA LEU A 290 37.54 0.74 -9.86
C LEU A 290 37.38 0.04 -11.22
N LEU A 291 36.23 -0.57 -11.45
CA LEU A 291 35.93 -1.15 -12.76
C LEU A 291 35.85 -0.05 -13.84
N PRO A 292 36.42 -0.27 -15.04
CA PRO A 292 36.57 0.76 -16.07
C PRO A 292 35.29 0.98 -16.89
N PHE A 293 34.24 1.47 -16.25
CA PHE A 293 32.97 1.76 -16.91
C PHE A 293 33.11 2.82 -18.01
N THR A 294 32.44 2.59 -19.15
CA THR A 294 32.24 3.59 -20.20
C THR A 294 30.90 4.28 -20.00
N LYS A 295 30.89 5.61 -20.08
CA LYS A 295 29.71 6.42 -19.85
C LYS A 295 28.88 6.56 -21.12
N LEU A 296 27.71 5.89 -21.18
CA LEU A 296 26.77 6.05 -22.28
C LEU A 296 25.91 7.30 -22.08
N ILE A 297 25.31 7.44 -20.90
CA ILE A 297 24.54 8.61 -20.45
C ILE A 297 25.16 9.10 -19.13
N ASP A 298 25.67 10.33 -19.11
CA ASP A 298 26.31 10.97 -17.93
C ASP A 298 25.50 12.17 -17.38
N THR A 299 24.21 12.20 -17.67
CA THR A 299 23.26 13.24 -17.25
C THR A 299 22.01 12.63 -16.63
N PHE A 300 21.29 13.43 -15.84
CA PHE A 300 19.98 13.09 -15.28
C PHE A 300 18.86 13.77 -16.09
N ASP A 301 18.83 13.55 -17.41
CA ASP A 301 17.91 14.24 -18.32
C ASP A 301 16.66 13.40 -18.67
N ALA A 302 16.75 12.08 -18.53
CA ALA A 302 15.68 11.13 -18.77
C ALA A 302 15.96 9.80 -18.05
N ALA A 303 14.94 8.95 -17.94
CA ALA A 303 15.10 7.55 -17.56
C ALA A 303 15.57 6.72 -18.77
N TYR A 304 16.41 5.73 -18.51
CA TYR A 304 16.89 4.77 -19.50
C TYR A 304 17.03 3.40 -18.84
N ASP A 305 16.09 2.50 -19.14
CA ASP A 305 16.05 1.12 -18.64
C ASP A 305 16.37 0.16 -19.79
N ALA A 306 17.41 -0.67 -19.68
CA ALA A 306 17.73 -1.63 -20.73
C ALA A 306 16.66 -2.72 -20.82
N VAL A 307 16.23 -3.03 -22.05
CA VAL A 307 15.22 -4.08 -22.33
C VAL A 307 15.85 -5.30 -22.99
N ALA A 308 16.81 -5.07 -23.89
CA ALA A 308 17.54 -6.11 -24.60
C ALA A 308 18.81 -5.55 -25.23
N ASN A 309 19.73 -6.43 -25.59
CA ASN A 309 20.85 -6.12 -26.47
C ASN A 309 21.12 -7.26 -27.46
N ASP A 310 21.51 -6.90 -28.68
CA ASP A 310 22.13 -7.80 -29.65
C ASP A 310 23.58 -7.37 -29.86
N ASP A 311 24.49 -8.06 -29.18
CA ASP A 311 25.89 -7.65 -29.06
C ASP A 311 25.97 -6.21 -28.51
N THR A 312 26.29 -5.26 -29.37
CA THR A 312 26.48 -3.83 -29.05
C THR A 312 25.26 -2.98 -29.34
N ALA A 313 24.21 -3.53 -29.97
CA ALA A 313 22.96 -2.82 -30.23
C ALA A 313 21.99 -3.01 -29.05
N PHE A 314 21.78 -1.97 -28.26
CA PHE A 314 20.90 -1.98 -27.09
C PHE A 314 19.53 -1.37 -27.42
N ILE A 315 18.49 -1.91 -26.79
CA ILE A 315 17.15 -1.34 -26.75
C ILE A 315 16.88 -0.86 -25.32
N PHE A 316 16.49 0.40 -25.18
CA PHE A 316 16.13 1.02 -23.90
C PHE A 316 14.67 1.46 -23.91
N ARG A 317 13.99 1.30 -22.77
CA ARG A 317 12.80 2.08 -22.45
C ARG A 317 13.25 3.43 -21.92
N THR A 318 12.65 4.51 -22.40
CA THR A 318 13.03 5.87 -21.99
C THR A 318 11.85 6.84 -22.02
N ASN A 319 11.89 7.86 -21.15
CA ASN A 319 11.00 9.03 -21.19
C ASN A 319 11.64 10.24 -21.89
N LYS A 320 12.80 10.07 -22.53
CA LYS A 320 13.49 11.15 -23.26
C LYS A 320 12.61 11.69 -24.38
N ASP A 321 12.20 12.96 -24.23
CA ASP A 321 11.27 13.65 -25.11
C ASP A 321 9.95 12.88 -25.31
N ALA A 322 9.57 12.06 -24.32
CA ALA A 322 8.46 11.13 -24.39
C ALA A 322 7.83 10.88 -23.01
N PRO A 323 6.95 11.76 -22.49
CA PRO A 323 6.43 11.64 -21.12
C PRO A 323 5.64 10.37 -20.83
N ARG A 324 5.14 9.67 -21.86
CA ARG A 324 4.47 8.35 -21.73
C ARG A 324 5.38 7.17 -22.11
N TYR A 325 6.68 7.41 -22.15
CA TYR A 325 7.73 6.46 -22.48
C TYR A 325 7.67 5.92 -23.92
N LYS A 326 8.82 5.45 -24.40
CA LYS A 326 9.01 4.80 -25.70
C LYS A 326 10.14 3.79 -25.62
N LEU A 327 10.30 2.95 -26.64
CA LEU A 327 11.50 2.13 -26.83
C LEU A 327 12.39 2.73 -27.89
N VAL A 328 13.68 2.83 -27.60
CA VAL A 328 14.73 3.35 -28.51
C VAL A 328 15.86 2.36 -28.64
N ARG A 329 16.55 2.37 -29.77
CA ARG A 329 17.75 1.59 -30.05
C ARG A 329 18.97 2.49 -30.16
N VAL A 330 20.10 2.00 -29.65
CA VAL A 330 21.43 2.62 -29.77
C VAL A 330 22.49 1.54 -29.97
N ASP A 331 23.50 1.79 -30.80
CA ASP A 331 24.69 0.94 -30.90
C ASP A 331 25.81 1.56 -30.05
N LEU A 332 26.40 0.80 -29.12
CA LEU A 332 27.52 1.24 -28.30
C LEU A 332 28.77 1.63 -29.12
N LYS A 333 28.90 1.16 -30.37
CA LYS A 333 29.93 1.57 -31.32
C LYS A 333 29.62 2.91 -32.00
N ALA A 334 28.37 3.35 -31.97
CA ALA A 334 27.90 4.62 -32.51
C ALA A 334 26.90 5.31 -31.55
N PRO A 335 27.32 5.63 -30.30
CA PRO A 335 26.41 6.00 -29.20
C PRO A 335 25.69 7.35 -29.38
N GLY A 336 26.01 8.10 -30.44
CA GLY A 336 25.34 9.34 -30.81
C GLY A 336 24.09 9.18 -31.69
N ILE A 337 23.78 7.96 -32.14
CA ILE A 337 22.63 7.68 -33.02
C ILE A 337 21.60 6.84 -32.28
N TRP A 338 20.45 7.45 -31.99
CA TRP A 338 19.32 6.83 -31.31
C TRP A 338 18.11 6.79 -32.24
N THR A 339 17.43 5.66 -32.33
CA THR A 339 16.26 5.48 -33.20
C THR A 339 15.10 4.83 -32.46
N ASP A 340 13.89 5.36 -32.63
CA ASP A 340 12.69 4.77 -32.04
C ASP A 340 12.43 3.37 -32.60
N VAL A 341 12.19 2.40 -31.72
CA VAL A 341 11.71 1.04 -32.04
C VAL A 341 10.20 1.00 -31.85
N ILE A 342 9.73 1.47 -30.69
CA ILE A 342 8.31 1.69 -30.41
C ILE A 342 8.19 3.16 -30.03
N PRO A 343 7.57 4.02 -30.87
CA PRO A 343 7.37 5.42 -30.52
C PRO A 343 6.39 5.55 -29.35
N GLN A 344 6.40 6.73 -28.71
CA GLN A 344 5.47 7.02 -27.61
C GLN A 344 4.01 6.92 -28.10
N SER A 345 3.14 6.32 -27.28
CA SER A 345 1.69 6.35 -27.52
C SER A 345 1.11 7.75 -27.32
N GLU A 346 0.08 8.10 -28.10
CA GLU A 346 -0.63 9.37 -27.94
C GLU A 346 -1.33 9.48 -26.57
N LYS A 347 -1.72 8.33 -25.97
CA LYS A 347 -2.54 8.30 -24.76
C LYS A 347 -1.99 7.42 -23.65
N ASP A 348 -1.39 6.28 -24.00
CA ASP A 348 -1.09 5.22 -23.04
C ASP A 348 0.34 5.31 -22.52
N VAL A 349 0.54 4.99 -21.25
CA VAL A 349 1.89 4.95 -20.65
C VAL A 349 2.51 3.60 -20.93
N LEU A 350 3.68 3.56 -21.56
CA LEU A 350 4.49 2.35 -21.65
C LEU A 350 5.12 2.07 -20.28
N GLU A 351 4.51 1.18 -19.50
CA GLU A 351 4.97 0.86 -18.13
C GLU A 351 6.17 -0.07 -18.11
N SER A 352 6.15 -1.12 -18.93
CA SER A 352 7.25 -2.09 -19.00
C SER A 352 7.35 -2.79 -20.35
N ALA A 353 8.54 -3.30 -20.65
CA ALA A 353 8.81 -4.09 -21.83
C ALA A 353 9.83 -5.18 -21.49
N TYR A 354 9.60 -6.40 -21.96
CA TYR A 354 10.47 -7.55 -21.73
C TYR A 354 10.79 -8.23 -23.05
N ALA A 355 12.08 -8.45 -23.34
CA ALA A 355 12.46 -9.32 -24.44
C ALA A 355 12.15 -10.77 -24.10
N VAL A 356 11.51 -11.48 -25.02
CA VAL A 356 10.99 -12.86 -24.83
C VAL A 356 11.07 -13.63 -26.14
N ASN A 357 11.05 -14.97 -26.06
CA ASN A 357 11.03 -15.85 -27.23
C ASN A 357 12.08 -15.53 -28.31
N GLY A 358 13.27 -15.10 -27.89
CA GLY A 358 14.37 -14.70 -28.77
C GLY A 358 14.19 -13.31 -29.39
N ASN A 359 13.15 -13.11 -30.21
CA ASN A 359 12.94 -11.89 -31.01
C ASN A 359 11.58 -11.20 -30.77
N HIS A 360 10.85 -11.54 -29.70
CA HIS A 360 9.61 -10.85 -29.35
C HIS A 360 9.81 -9.90 -28.17
N LEU A 361 8.88 -8.96 -28.03
CA LEU A 361 8.70 -8.09 -26.89
C LEU A 361 7.33 -8.35 -26.27
N LEU A 362 7.28 -8.61 -24.97
CA LEU A 362 6.05 -8.49 -24.18
C LEU A 362 6.00 -7.07 -23.61
N VAL A 363 5.00 -6.31 -24.01
CA VAL A 363 4.85 -4.89 -23.67
C VAL A 363 3.60 -4.70 -22.81
N CYS A 364 3.75 -3.96 -21.71
CA CYS A 364 2.65 -3.59 -20.82
C CYS A 364 2.42 -2.07 -20.89
N TYR A 365 1.22 -1.69 -21.32
CA TYR A 365 0.74 -0.32 -21.30
C TYR A 365 -0.25 -0.11 -20.17
N LEU A 366 -0.32 1.12 -19.67
CA LEU A 366 -1.40 1.61 -18.82
C LEU A 366 -2.33 2.51 -19.65
N ASN A 367 -3.56 2.04 -19.88
CA ASN A 367 -4.62 2.76 -20.58
C ASN A 367 -5.74 3.07 -19.59
N ASP A 368 -5.95 4.35 -19.28
CA ASP A 368 -6.93 4.80 -18.29
C ASP A 368 -6.88 3.93 -17.02
N VAL A 369 -5.69 3.76 -16.46
CA VAL A 369 -5.42 3.01 -15.22
C VAL A 369 -5.74 1.50 -15.31
N LYS A 370 -5.73 0.92 -16.51
CA LYS A 370 -5.90 -0.54 -16.74
C LYS A 370 -4.74 -1.06 -17.59
N HIS A 371 -4.22 -2.24 -17.24
CA HIS A 371 -3.12 -2.82 -18.01
C HIS A 371 -3.62 -3.39 -19.34
N VAL A 372 -2.86 -3.12 -20.40
CA VAL A 372 -3.01 -3.71 -21.73
C VAL A 372 -1.69 -4.39 -22.09
N LEU A 373 -1.77 -5.66 -22.47
CA LEU A 373 -0.60 -6.43 -22.87
C LEU A 373 -0.56 -6.61 -24.39
N GLU A 374 0.64 -6.44 -24.94
CA GLU A 374 0.92 -6.62 -26.36
C GLU A 374 2.15 -7.50 -26.57
N ILE A 375 2.12 -8.29 -27.63
CA ILE A 375 3.30 -8.96 -28.17
C ILE A 375 3.73 -8.21 -29.42
N ARG A 376 5.00 -7.81 -29.47
CA ARG A 376 5.60 -7.06 -30.57
C ARG A 376 6.86 -7.75 -31.06
N ASP A 377 7.26 -7.44 -32.29
CA ASP A 377 8.55 -7.85 -32.83
C ASP A 377 9.68 -6.97 -32.23
N LEU A 378 10.76 -7.60 -31.76
CA LEU A 378 11.89 -6.91 -31.09
C LEU A 378 12.68 -6.02 -32.06
N GLU A 379 12.80 -6.44 -33.32
CA GLU A 379 13.61 -5.75 -34.32
C GLU A 379 12.87 -4.52 -34.89
N THR A 380 11.59 -4.65 -35.17
CA THR A 380 10.80 -3.62 -35.86
C THR A 380 9.85 -2.85 -34.95
N GLY A 381 9.58 -3.35 -33.73
CA GLY A 381 8.55 -2.83 -32.84
C GLY A 381 7.12 -3.08 -33.32
N PHE A 382 6.95 -3.82 -34.42
CA PHE A 382 5.65 -4.07 -35.04
C PHE A 382 4.74 -4.88 -34.10
N LEU A 383 3.48 -4.47 -34.02
CA LEU A 383 2.47 -5.17 -33.22
C LEU A 383 2.13 -6.52 -33.85
N LEU A 384 2.36 -7.60 -33.10
CA LEU A 384 2.01 -8.95 -33.50
C LEU A 384 0.64 -9.35 -32.95
N HIS A 385 0.44 -9.19 -31.63
CA HIS A 385 -0.81 -9.60 -30.97
C HIS A 385 -1.17 -8.69 -29.80
N HIS A 386 -2.47 -8.58 -29.52
CA HIS A 386 -2.98 -8.13 -28.23
C HIS A 386 -3.30 -9.34 -27.36
N LEU A 387 -2.98 -9.25 -26.08
CA LEU A 387 -3.37 -10.25 -25.08
C LEU A 387 -4.57 -9.69 -24.30
N PRO A 388 -5.79 -10.24 -24.50
CA PRO A 388 -6.99 -9.69 -23.89
C PRO A 388 -6.98 -9.89 -22.37
N LEU A 389 -7.27 -8.81 -21.64
CA LEU A 389 -7.38 -8.81 -20.19
C LEU A 389 -8.65 -8.08 -19.75
N ASP A 390 -9.21 -8.48 -18.62
CA ASP A 390 -10.27 -7.73 -17.94
C ASP A 390 -9.70 -6.46 -17.27
N ILE A 391 -10.58 -5.65 -16.67
CA ILE A 391 -10.16 -4.51 -15.83
C ILE A 391 -9.34 -5.03 -14.65
N GLY A 392 -8.06 -4.68 -14.63
CA GLY A 392 -7.14 -5.12 -13.60
C GLY A 392 -5.71 -4.65 -13.85
N SER A 393 -4.81 -5.25 -13.10
CA SER A 393 -3.38 -5.02 -13.17
C SER A 393 -2.65 -6.32 -13.46
N VAL A 394 -1.55 -6.19 -14.19
CA VAL A 394 -0.58 -7.25 -14.43
C VAL A 394 0.67 -6.96 -13.60
N ASP A 395 1.11 -7.94 -12.83
CA ASP A 395 2.33 -7.89 -12.04
C ASP A 395 3.07 -9.25 -12.07
N ASP A 396 4.23 -9.29 -11.40
CA ASP A 396 5.06 -10.50 -11.24
C ASP A 396 5.36 -11.23 -12.58
N ILE A 397 5.70 -10.47 -13.63
CA ILE A 397 6.00 -11.02 -14.95
C ILE A 397 7.31 -11.82 -14.88
N SER A 398 7.21 -13.12 -15.13
CA SER A 398 8.37 -13.99 -15.35
C SER A 398 8.64 -14.14 -16.85
N ALA A 399 9.66 -13.41 -17.29
CA ALA A 399 10.07 -13.33 -18.68
C ALA A 399 11.58 -13.16 -18.78
N ARG A 400 12.25 -14.02 -19.56
CA ARG A 400 13.61 -13.80 -20.05
C ARG A 400 13.61 -13.95 -21.56
N ARG A 401 14.61 -13.38 -22.22
CA ARG A 401 14.70 -13.41 -23.67
C ARG A 401 14.68 -14.83 -24.23
N LYS A 402 15.38 -15.76 -23.57
CA LYS A 402 15.40 -17.19 -23.96
C LYS A 402 14.11 -17.96 -23.69
N ASP A 403 13.22 -17.44 -22.86
CA ASP A 403 12.01 -18.14 -22.45
C ASP A 403 10.91 -17.93 -23.51
N SER A 404 10.35 -19.03 -24.01
CA SER A 404 9.22 -19.01 -24.96
C SER A 404 7.87 -19.15 -24.27
N VAL A 405 7.87 -19.48 -22.99
CA VAL A 405 6.67 -19.54 -22.14
C VAL A 405 6.85 -18.48 -21.07
N VAL A 406 5.90 -17.57 -20.98
CA VAL A 406 5.89 -16.49 -19.98
C VAL A 406 4.78 -16.73 -18.97
N PHE A 407 5.03 -16.30 -17.74
CA PHE A 407 4.03 -16.29 -16.67
C PHE A 407 3.84 -14.87 -16.17
N PHE A 408 2.62 -14.52 -15.81
CA PHE A 408 2.34 -13.26 -15.13
C PHE A 408 1.11 -13.43 -14.25
N ARG A 409 0.98 -12.58 -13.24
CA ARG A 409 -0.20 -12.53 -12.38
C ARG A 409 -1.09 -11.39 -12.83
N PHE A 410 -2.38 -11.67 -12.92
CA PHE A 410 -3.44 -10.69 -13.10
C PHE A 410 -4.21 -10.55 -11.78
N THR A 411 -4.44 -9.33 -11.31
CA THR A 411 -5.27 -9.04 -10.13
C THR A 411 -6.24 -7.91 -10.40
N SER A 412 -7.32 -7.84 -9.64
CA SER A 412 -8.31 -6.76 -9.71
C SER A 412 -9.01 -6.63 -8.36
N PHE A 413 -9.88 -5.62 -8.18
CA PHE A 413 -10.57 -5.38 -6.91
C PHE A 413 -11.36 -6.59 -6.39
N LEU A 414 -11.95 -7.38 -7.30
CA LEU A 414 -12.78 -8.55 -7.00
C LEU A 414 -12.14 -9.87 -7.45
N SER A 415 -10.89 -9.84 -7.91
CA SER A 415 -10.14 -11.02 -8.35
C SER A 415 -8.81 -11.12 -7.59
N PRO A 416 -8.69 -12.07 -6.63
CA PRO A 416 -7.50 -12.18 -5.78
C PRO A 416 -6.23 -12.46 -6.57
N GLY A 417 -6.34 -13.24 -7.64
CA GLY A 417 -5.29 -13.35 -8.64
C GLY A 417 -5.50 -14.51 -9.59
N ILE A 418 -5.07 -14.34 -10.82
CA ILE A 418 -5.00 -15.37 -11.85
C ILE A 418 -3.57 -15.39 -12.36
N ILE A 419 -2.90 -16.54 -12.27
CA ILE A 419 -1.61 -16.75 -12.93
C ILE A 419 -1.93 -17.23 -14.33
N TYR A 420 -1.56 -16.42 -15.31
CA TYR A 420 -1.61 -16.80 -16.72
C TYR A 420 -0.28 -17.40 -17.15
N GLN A 421 -0.37 -18.37 -18.05
CA GLN A 421 0.73 -18.93 -18.82
C GLN A 421 0.46 -18.64 -20.28
N CYS A 422 1.44 -18.09 -20.99
CA CYS A 422 1.34 -17.80 -22.41
C CYS A 422 2.51 -18.47 -23.15
N ASP A 423 2.20 -19.34 -24.11
CA ASP A 423 3.20 -19.94 -25.01
C ASP A 423 3.34 -19.10 -26.28
N LEU A 424 4.48 -18.43 -26.39
CA LEU A 424 4.79 -17.49 -27.46
C LEU A 424 5.30 -18.17 -28.74
N LYS A 425 5.45 -19.51 -28.75
CA LYS A 425 5.77 -20.25 -29.98
C LYS A 425 4.56 -20.46 -30.90
N SER A 426 3.36 -20.31 -30.35
CA SER A 426 2.14 -20.45 -31.13
C SER A 426 1.95 -19.24 -32.04
N ASP A 427 1.50 -19.45 -33.28
CA ASP A 427 1.21 -18.36 -34.23
C ASP A 427 0.18 -17.34 -33.69
N VAL A 428 -0.68 -17.78 -32.77
CA VAL A 428 -1.57 -16.94 -31.99
C VAL A 428 -1.35 -17.30 -30.51
N PRO A 429 -0.70 -16.44 -29.72
CA PRO A 429 -0.48 -16.70 -28.29
C PRO A 429 -1.82 -16.79 -27.54
N GLU A 430 -2.04 -17.90 -26.84
CA GLU A 430 -3.22 -18.11 -25.99
C GLU A 430 -2.86 -17.89 -24.52
N LEU A 431 -3.67 -17.08 -23.82
CA LEU A 431 -3.59 -16.93 -22.37
C LEU A 431 -4.29 -18.10 -21.68
N LYS A 432 -3.52 -19.08 -21.24
CA LYS A 432 -4.02 -20.19 -20.44
C LYS A 432 -3.98 -19.85 -18.96
N ILE A 433 -5.07 -20.10 -18.24
CA ILE A 433 -5.06 -20.05 -16.77
C ILE A 433 -4.17 -21.18 -16.27
N PHE A 434 -3.01 -20.84 -15.72
CA PHE A 434 -2.14 -21.79 -15.03
C PHE A 434 -2.67 -22.08 -13.63
N LYS A 435 -3.09 -21.03 -12.92
CA LYS A 435 -3.72 -21.15 -11.62
C LYS A 435 -4.66 -19.99 -11.34
N GLU A 436 -5.88 -20.30 -10.91
CA GLU A 436 -6.84 -19.33 -10.39
C GLU A 436 -6.85 -19.39 -8.86
N ILE A 437 -6.71 -18.22 -8.24
CA ILE A 437 -6.76 -18.08 -6.78
C ILE A 437 -8.22 -17.78 -6.42
N VAL A 438 -8.78 -18.52 -5.47
CA VAL A 438 -10.19 -18.37 -5.06
C VAL A 438 -10.23 -18.10 -3.57
N VAL A 439 -10.99 -17.08 -3.19
CA VAL A 439 -11.24 -16.74 -1.78
C VAL A 439 -12.52 -17.44 -1.34
N PRO A 440 -12.47 -18.35 -0.36
CA PRO A 440 -13.65 -19.04 0.14
C PRO A 440 -14.71 -18.06 0.65
N LYS A 441 -16.00 -18.40 0.45
CA LYS A 441 -17.14 -17.62 0.95
C LYS A 441 -17.21 -16.18 0.42
N PHE A 442 -16.53 -15.85 -0.67
CA PHE A 442 -16.67 -14.58 -1.36
C PHE A 442 -17.30 -14.80 -2.73
N ASP A 443 -18.56 -14.40 -2.87
CA ASP A 443 -19.22 -14.35 -4.17
C ASP A 443 -18.95 -12.98 -4.81
N ARG A 444 -18.06 -12.97 -5.80
CA ARG A 444 -17.68 -11.74 -6.51
C ARG A 444 -18.83 -11.14 -7.32
N ASP A 445 -19.81 -11.95 -7.71
CA ASP A 445 -20.91 -11.52 -8.59
C ASP A 445 -21.93 -10.63 -7.86
N GLU A 446 -21.88 -10.58 -6.52
CA GLU A 446 -22.66 -9.64 -5.70
C GLU A 446 -22.14 -8.19 -5.79
N PHE A 447 -20.92 -7.98 -6.29
CA PHE A 447 -20.23 -6.70 -6.30
C PHE A 447 -19.94 -6.21 -7.73
N GLN A 448 -19.67 -4.92 -7.86
CA GLN A 448 -19.31 -4.27 -9.11
C GLN A 448 -18.18 -3.28 -8.91
N VAL A 449 -17.51 -2.97 -10.02
CA VAL A 449 -16.46 -1.95 -10.11
C VAL A 449 -16.85 -0.99 -11.23
N ASP A 450 -16.96 0.30 -10.91
CA ASP A 450 -17.21 1.37 -11.87
C ASP A 450 -15.99 2.28 -11.94
N GLN A 451 -15.61 2.69 -13.15
CA GLN A 451 -14.61 3.76 -13.36
C GLN A 451 -15.35 5.04 -13.74
N VAL A 452 -15.10 6.12 -13.00
CA VAL A 452 -15.65 7.45 -13.27
C VAL A 452 -14.53 8.47 -13.45
N PHE A 453 -14.85 9.60 -14.08
CA PHE A 453 -13.92 10.73 -14.25
C PHE A 453 -14.47 11.96 -13.53
N VAL A 454 -13.89 12.28 -12.38
CA VAL A 454 -14.27 13.41 -11.53
C VAL A 454 -13.62 14.69 -12.03
N THR A 455 -14.30 15.82 -11.93
CA THR A 455 -13.71 17.11 -12.32
C THR A 455 -13.04 17.74 -11.11
N SER A 456 -11.73 17.97 -11.17
CA SER A 456 -10.98 18.71 -10.16
C SER A 456 -11.27 20.21 -10.23
N LYS A 457 -10.80 20.96 -9.24
CA LYS A 457 -10.96 22.40 -9.09
C LYS A 457 -10.51 23.22 -10.31
N ASP A 458 -9.47 22.77 -11.01
CA ASP A 458 -8.94 23.42 -12.21
C ASP A 458 -9.54 22.90 -13.53
N GLY A 459 -10.54 22.01 -13.45
CA GLY A 459 -11.21 21.40 -14.59
C GLY A 459 -10.61 20.08 -15.08
N THR A 460 -9.46 19.65 -14.54
CA THR A 460 -8.82 18.37 -14.89
C THR A 460 -9.74 17.19 -14.56
N LYS A 461 -9.77 16.17 -15.42
CA LYS A 461 -10.53 14.94 -15.19
C LYS A 461 -9.66 13.92 -14.44
N ILE A 462 -10.09 13.53 -13.26
CA ILE A 462 -9.40 12.59 -12.36
C ILE A 462 -10.11 11.24 -12.42
N PRO A 463 -9.45 10.15 -12.84
CA PRO A 463 -10.05 8.83 -12.78
C PRO A 463 -10.26 8.40 -11.32
N MET A 464 -11.39 7.76 -11.06
CA MET A 464 -11.66 7.15 -9.77
C MET A 464 -12.39 5.83 -9.98
N PHE A 465 -11.91 4.78 -9.33
CA PHE A 465 -12.65 3.53 -9.25
C PHE A 465 -13.56 3.55 -8.03
N ILE A 466 -14.79 3.07 -8.20
CA ILE A 466 -15.79 2.88 -7.14
C ILE A 466 -16.15 1.39 -7.10
N VAL A 467 -15.95 0.76 -5.95
CA VAL A 467 -16.27 -0.64 -5.70
C VAL A 467 -17.40 -0.70 -4.69
N SER A 468 -18.49 -1.38 -5.05
CA SER A 468 -19.68 -1.50 -4.21
C SER A 468 -20.43 -2.80 -4.44
N ARG A 469 -21.37 -3.11 -3.56
CA ARG A 469 -22.41 -4.10 -3.84
C ARG A 469 -23.27 -3.63 -5.03
N LYS A 470 -23.75 -4.56 -5.85
CA LYS A 470 -24.69 -4.25 -6.94
C LYS A 470 -26.01 -3.72 -6.39
N GLY A 471 -26.62 -2.77 -7.10
CA GLY A 471 -27.96 -2.27 -6.80
C GLY A 471 -28.09 -1.42 -5.53
N ILE A 472 -27.00 -0.84 -5.03
CA ILE A 472 -27.07 0.13 -3.93
C ILE A 472 -27.90 1.36 -4.31
N VAL A 473 -28.62 1.92 -3.34
CA VAL A 473 -29.36 3.18 -3.51
C VAL A 473 -28.43 4.34 -3.17
N LEU A 474 -28.29 5.32 -4.06
CA LEU A 474 -27.44 6.49 -3.86
C LEU A 474 -28.17 7.58 -3.04
N ASP A 475 -28.38 7.32 -1.75
CA ASP A 475 -29.09 8.20 -0.80
C ASP A 475 -28.17 8.82 0.29
N GLY A 476 -26.86 8.65 0.15
CA GLY A 476 -25.84 9.14 1.09
C GLY A 476 -25.72 8.31 2.38
N SER A 477 -26.39 7.16 2.46
CA SER A 477 -26.40 6.34 3.67
C SER A 477 -25.17 5.44 3.84
N HIS A 478 -24.41 5.15 2.79
CA HIS A 478 -23.32 4.17 2.86
C HIS A 478 -22.06 4.74 3.53
N PRO A 479 -21.40 3.99 4.42
CA PRO A 479 -20.02 4.25 4.79
C PRO A 479 -19.13 4.21 3.55
N CYS A 480 -18.15 5.09 3.45
CA CYS A 480 -17.24 5.13 2.31
C CYS A 480 -15.79 5.21 2.77
N LEU A 481 -14.92 4.41 2.16
CA LEU A 481 -13.47 4.51 2.28
C LEU A 481 -12.90 5.02 0.97
N LEU A 482 -12.28 6.20 0.99
CA LEU A 482 -11.60 6.79 -0.16
C LEU A 482 -10.08 6.72 0.06
N TYR A 483 -9.38 6.05 -0.84
CA TYR A 483 -7.93 5.87 -0.82
C TYR A 483 -7.23 6.68 -1.91
N GLY A 484 -6.03 7.21 -1.59
CA GLY A 484 -5.16 7.93 -2.54
C GLY A 484 -3.68 7.95 -2.14
N TYR A 485 -2.84 8.30 -3.11
CA TYR A 485 -1.38 8.47 -2.92
C TYR A 485 -0.88 9.79 -3.51
N GLY A 486 -0.77 9.92 -4.84
CA GLY A 486 -0.48 11.18 -5.55
C GLY A 486 0.93 11.74 -5.37
N GLY A 487 1.94 11.05 -5.92
CA GLY A 487 3.33 11.50 -5.91
C GLY A 487 4.28 10.44 -6.47
N PHE A 488 5.53 10.83 -6.73
CA PHE A 488 6.64 9.94 -7.08
C PHE A 488 6.43 9.09 -8.34
N ASN A 489 5.57 9.54 -9.26
CA ASN A 489 5.21 8.82 -10.48
C ASN A 489 4.64 7.40 -10.21
N ILE A 490 4.11 7.15 -9.01
CA ILE A 490 3.51 5.86 -8.65
C ILE A 490 2.06 5.80 -9.15
N SER A 491 1.76 4.84 -10.02
CA SER A 491 0.40 4.53 -10.47
C SER A 491 -0.35 3.67 -9.45
N ILE A 492 -1.56 4.06 -9.04
CA ILE A 492 -2.39 3.25 -8.14
C ILE A 492 -3.40 2.42 -8.93
N THR A 493 -2.98 1.23 -9.36
CA THR A 493 -3.78 0.38 -10.25
C THR A 493 -4.70 -0.60 -9.49
N PRO A 494 -5.74 -1.17 -10.15
CA PRO A 494 -6.68 -2.10 -9.51
C PRO A 494 -6.01 -3.32 -8.87
N SER A 495 -6.22 -3.53 -7.57
CA SER A 495 -5.62 -4.64 -6.82
C SER A 495 -6.56 -5.20 -5.76
N PHE A 496 -6.43 -6.51 -5.51
CA PHE A 496 -7.22 -7.19 -4.50
C PHE A 496 -6.73 -6.89 -3.09
N GLY A 497 -7.65 -6.70 -2.16
CA GLY A 497 -7.34 -6.56 -0.74
C GLY A 497 -8.40 -7.22 0.13
N VAL A 498 -8.03 -8.28 0.86
CA VAL A 498 -8.95 -9.03 1.73
C VAL A 498 -9.70 -8.11 2.70
N SER A 499 -8.98 -7.17 3.31
CA SER A 499 -9.56 -6.27 4.29
C SER A 499 -10.61 -5.33 3.67
N ARG A 500 -10.43 -4.91 2.40
CA ARG A 500 -11.43 -4.13 1.64
C ARG A 500 -12.67 -4.97 1.32
N ILE A 501 -12.50 -6.25 1.00
CA ILE A 501 -13.63 -7.18 0.81
C ILE A 501 -14.47 -7.33 2.08
N VAL A 502 -13.83 -7.41 3.26
CA VAL A 502 -14.55 -7.43 4.53
C VAL A 502 -15.38 -6.16 4.72
N LEU A 503 -14.86 -4.98 4.38
CA LEU A 503 -15.64 -3.73 4.47
C LEU A 503 -16.87 -3.75 3.55
N LEU A 504 -16.66 -4.14 2.29
CA LEU A 504 -17.72 -4.23 1.28
C LEU A 504 -18.82 -5.20 1.72
N LYS A 505 -18.41 -6.39 2.16
CA LYS A 505 -19.33 -7.49 2.49
C LYS A 505 -20.01 -7.33 3.84
N ASN A 506 -19.26 -6.94 4.88
CA ASN A 506 -19.71 -6.99 6.27
C ASN A 506 -20.15 -5.63 6.83
N LEU A 507 -19.66 -4.51 6.28
CA LEU A 507 -20.06 -3.17 6.70
C LEU A 507 -20.97 -2.47 5.67
N GLY A 508 -21.17 -3.07 4.49
CA GLY A 508 -21.88 -2.42 3.38
C GLY A 508 -21.19 -1.14 2.93
N ALA A 509 -19.87 -1.04 3.14
CA ALA A 509 -19.09 0.14 2.78
C ALA A 509 -18.88 0.19 1.26
N ILE A 510 -18.68 1.40 0.75
CA ILE A 510 -18.18 1.66 -0.60
C ILE A 510 -16.66 1.87 -0.48
N PHE A 511 -15.89 1.30 -1.38
CA PHE A 511 -14.45 1.52 -1.46
C PHE A 511 -14.10 2.26 -2.76
N CYS A 512 -13.31 3.32 -2.65
CA CYS A 512 -12.91 4.14 -3.80
C CYS A 512 -11.39 4.32 -3.85
N ILE A 513 -10.83 4.33 -5.06
CA ILE A 513 -9.44 4.75 -5.31
C ILE A 513 -9.48 5.93 -6.27
N ALA A 514 -8.94 7.07 -5.85
CA ALA A 514 -8.77 8.24 -6.71
C ALA A 514 -7.34 8.28 -7.27
N ASN A 515 -7.22 8.24 -8.59
CA ASN A 515 -5.96 8.30 -9.33
C ASN A 515 -5.56 9.76 -9.57
N ILE A 516 -5.25 10.45 -8.47
CA ILE A 516 -4.92 11.88 -8.43
C ILE A 516 -3.55 12.21 -9.04
N ARG A 517 -3.33 13.47 -9.41
CA ARG A 517 -2.03 13.94 -9.95
C ARG A 517 -0.88 13.77 -8.97
N GLY A 518 0.34 13.72 -9.52
CA GLY A 518 1.55 13.29 -8.81
C GLY A 518 1.86 11.81 -9.04
N GLY A 519 0.85 10.98 -9.36
CA GLY A 519 1.08 9.60 -9.81
C GLY A 519 1.57 9.51 -11.26
N GLY A 520 1.77 8.28 -11.74
CA GLY A 520 2.28 7.98 -13.08
C GLY A 520 1.21 7.59 -14.11
N GLU A 521 -0.07 7.67 -13.76
CA GLU A 521 -1.16 7.06 -14.53
C GLU A 521 -1.29 7.55 -15.98
N TYR A 522 -0.89 8.81 -16.23
CA TYR A 522 -0.86 9.41 -17.57
C TYR A 522 0.54 9.90 -17.97
N GLY A 523 1.58 9.35 -17.33
CA GLY A 523 2.99 9.62 -17.60
C GLY A 523 3.52 10.85 -16.87
N GLU A 524 4.70 11.30 -17.27
CA GLU A 524 5.49 12.31 -16.53
C GLU A 524 4.78 13.67 -16.40
N GLU A 525 3.88 14.00 -17.32
CA GLU A 525 3.07 15.22 -17.23
C GLU A 525 2.07 15.15 -16.07
N TRP A 526 1.51 13.97 -15.78
CA TRP A 526 0.60 13.73 -14.65
C TRP A 526 1.33 13.81 -13.31
N HIS A 527 2.53 13.23 -13.27
CA HIS A 527 3.45 13.32 -12.14
C HIS A 527 3.78 14.78 -11.83
N LYS A 528 4.40 15.49 -12.78
CA LYS A 528 4.81 16.90 -12.62
C LYS A 528 3.64 17.85 -12.33
N ALA A 529 2.42 17.51 -12.73
CA ALA A 529 1.22 18.30 -12.43
C ALA A 529 0.77 18.23 -10.96
N GLY A 530 1.33 17.31 -10.16
CA GLY A 530 1.06 17.15 -8.74
C GLY A 530 2.32 17.12 -7.85
N SER A 531 3.45 17.64 -8.33
CA SER A 531 4.74 17.67 -7.60
C SER A 531 5.27 19.09 -7.41
N LEU A 532 6.25 19.26 -6.53
CA LEU A 532 6.93 20.53 -6.20
C LEU A 532 5.91 21.66 -5.93
N ALA A 533 6.07 22.82 -6.57
CA ALA A 533 5.15 23.96 -6.47
C ALA A 533 3.68 23.63 -6.78
N LYS A 534 3.40 22.54 -7.50
CA LYS A 534 2.06 22.07 -7.85
C LYS A 534 1.52 20.99 -6.92
N LYS A 535 2.22 20.64 -5.83
CA LYS A 535 1.78 19.60 -4.89
C LYS A 535 0.37 19.83 -4.34
N GLN A 536 -0.08 21.09 -4.25
CA GLN A 536 -1.45 21.41 -3.85
C GLN A 536 -2.52 20.79 -4.77
N ASN A 537 -2.24 20.59 -6.06
CA ASN A 537 -3.17 19.97 -7.00
C ASN A 537 -3.53 18.54 -6.60
N CYS A 538 -2.59 17.78 -6.03
CA CYS A 538 -2.84 16.44 -5.50
C CYS A 538 -3.92 16.46 -4.41
N PHE A 539 -3.86 17.43 -3.50
CA PHE A 539 -4.86 17.60 -2.44
C PHE A 539 -6.21 18.08 -2.99
N ASP A 540 -6.19 19.04 -3.93
CA ASP A 540 -7.39 19.56 -4.59
C ASP A 540 -8.13 18.46 -5.38
N ASP A 541 -7.39 17.58 -6.07
CA ASP A 541 -7.94 16.42 -6.78
C ASP A 541 -8.64 15.44 -5.83
N PHE A 542 -8.01 15.14 -4.69
CA PHE A 542 -8.54 14.20 -3.72
C PHE A 542 -9.77 14.74 -2.98
N ILE A 543 -9.77 16.04 -2.66
CA ILE A 543 -10.94 16.73 -2.12
C ILE A 543 -12.08 16.73 -3.14
N SER A 544 -11.79 16.95 -4.44
CA SER A 544 -12.80 16.91 -5.50
C SER A 544 -13.42 15.51 -5.64
N ALA A 545 -12.63 14.45 -5.49
CA ALA A 545 -13.12 13.07 -5.44
C ALA A 545 -14.07 12.85 -4.25
N ALA A 546 -13.73 13.35 -3.06
CA ALA A 546 -14.62 13.32 -1.90
C ALA A 546 -15.93 14.09 -2.12
N GLU A 547 -15.87 15.28 -2.70
CA GLU A 547 -17.05 16.10 -3.05
C GLU A 547 -17.95 15.40 -4.07
N PHE A 548 -17.37 14.72 -5.06
CA PHE A 548 -18.12 13.93 -6.02
C PHE A 548 -18.90 12.80 -5.34
N LEU A 549 -18.27 12.04 -4.44
CA LEU A 549 -18.91 10.93 -3.73
C LEU A 549 -20.08 11.41 -2.87
N VAL A 550 -19.92 12.55 -2.20
CA VAL A 550 -20.98 13.17 -1.38
C VAL A 550 -22.12 13.70 -2.25
N SER A 551 -21.81 14.48 -3.29
CA SER A 551 -22.82 15.13 -4.14
C SER A 551 -23.64 14.15 -4.98
N ASN A 552 -23.06 13.01 -5.35
CA ASN A 552 -23.75 11.96 -6.11
C ASN A 552 -24.46 10.93 -5.21
N GLY A 553 -24.52 11.16 -3.89
CA GLY A 553 -25.30 10.33 -2.97
C GLY A 553 -24.68 8.97 -2.68
N TYR A 554 -23.40 8.72 -2.98
CA TYR A 554 -22.73 7.51 -2.51
C TYR A 554 -22.59 7.51 -0.99
N THR A 555 -22.25 8.67 -0.42
CA THR A 555 -22.03 8.83 1.02
C THR A 555 -22.38 10.26 1.47
N GLN A 556 -22.04 10.59 2.71
CA GLN A 556 -22.14 11.94 3.27
C GLN A 556 -20.89 12.24 4.11
N PRO A 557 -20.56 13.52 4.40
CA PRO A 557 -19.30 13.87 5.05
C PRO A 557 -18.96 13.05 6.29
N LYS A 558 -19.92 12.90 7.21
CA LYS A 558 -19.75 12.13 8.47
C LYS A 558 -19.50 10.63 8.27
N LYS A 559 -19.75 10.10 7.08
CA LYS A 559 -19.59 8.69 6.71
C LYS A 559 -18.42 8.42 5.77
N LEU A 560 -17.71 9.48 5.37
CA LEU A 560 -16.54 9.38 4.51
C LEU A 560 -15.27 9.26 5.36
N CYS A 561 -14.58 8.13 5.19
CA CYS A 561 -13.26 7.86 5.70
C CYS A 561 -12.23 8.05 4.58
N ILE A 562 -11.14 8.77 4.85
CA ILE A 562 -10.00 8.85 3.94
C ILE A 562 -8.80 8.08 4.46
N GLU A 563 -8.06 7.45 3.55
CA GLU A 563 -6.91 6.61 3.88
C GLU A 563 -5.75 6.79 2.89
N GLY A 564 -4.53 6.78 3.41
CA GLY A 564 -3.32 6.85 2.60
C GLY A 564 -2.07 6.53 3.41
N GLY A 565 -1.03 6.03 2.76
CA GLY A 565 0.24 5.65 3.39
C GLY A 565 1.46 6.33 2.78
N SER A 566 2.49 6.61 3.58
CA SER A 566 3.71 7.31 3.14
C SER A 566 3.37 8.71 2.61
N ASN A 567 3.61 9.02 1.33
CA ASN A 567 3.09 10.23 0.68
C ASN A 567 1.54 10.32 0.72
N GLY A 568 0.84 9.18 0.70
CA GLY A 568 -0.60 9.14 0.96
C GLY A 568 -0.97 9.53 2.40
N GLY A 569 -0.08 9.33 3.37
CA GLY A 569 -0.26 9.82 4.75
C GLY A 569 -0.13 11.34 4.82
N LEU A 570 0.80 11.92 4.05
CA LEU A 570 0.89 13.38 3.82
C LEU A 570 -0.41 13.91 3.19
N LEU A 571 -0.92 13.25 2.15
CA LEU A 571 -2.20 13.58 1.50
C LEU A 571 -3.33 13.65 2.52
N VAL A 572 -3.50 12.62 3.35
CA VAL A 572 -4.54 12.61 4.40
C VAL A 572 -4.34 13.76 5.38
N GLY A 573 -3.11 13.97 5.89
CA GLY A 573 -2.79 15.03 6.85
C GLY A 573 -3.04 16.44 6.29
N ALA A 574 -2.72 16.69 5.02
CA ALA A 574 -2.99 17.96 4.35
C ALA A 574 -4.50 18.16 4.13
N CYS A 575 -5.22 17.15 3.64
CA CYS A 575 -6.65 17.24 3.38
C CYS A 575 -7.47 17.50 4.64
N ILE A 576 -7.17 16.87 5.78
CA ILE A 576 -7.89 17.14 7.04
C ILE A 576 -7.60 18.54 7.60
N ASN A 577 -6.43 19.11 7.32
CA ASN A 577 -6.14 20.50 7.67
C ASN A 577 -6.91 21.50 6.80
N GLN A 578 -7.08 21.19 5.51
CA GLN A 578 -7.69 22.10 4.53
C GLN A 578 -9.21 22.03 4.50
N ARG A 579 -9.78 20.81 4.61
CA ARG A 579 -11.22 20.54 4.52
C ARG A 579 -11.68 19.55 5.59
N PRO A 580 -11.52 19.86 6.89
CA PRO A 580 -11.99 18.98 7.97
C PRO A 580 -13.51 18.75 7.94
N ASP A 581 -14.28 19.60 7.26
CA ASP A 581 -15.75 19.54 7.16
C ASP A 581 -16.29 18.37 6.33
N ILE A 582 -15.51 17.86 5.36
CA ILE A 582 -15.99 16.87 4.40
C ILE A 582 -15.69 15.42 4.81
N PHE A 583 -14.93 15.22 5.89
CA PHE A 583 -14.50 13.90 6.35
C PHE A 583 -15.07 13.56 7.73
N GLY A 584 -15.43 12.29 7.93
CA GLY A 584 -15.85 11.75 9.23
C GLY A 584 -14.74 10.99 9.94
N CYS A 585 -13.82 10.39 9.17
CA CYS A 585 -12.70 9.60 9.68
C CYS A 585 -11.46 9.79 8.78
N ALA A 586 -10.27 9.73 9.36
CA ALA A 586 -8.99 9.83 8.66
C ALA A 586 -7.99 8.81 9.20
N LEU A 587 -7.41 8.02 8.31
CA LEU A 587 -6.44 6.97 8.59
C LEU A 587 -5.14 7.28 7.82
N ALA A 588 -4.15 7.86 8.50
CA ALA A 588 -2.88 8.22 7.88
C ALA A 588 -1.78 7.24 8.32
N HIS A 589 -1.23 6.48 7.38
CA HIS A 589 -0.20 5.48 7.63
C HIS A 589 1.18 6.04 7.32
N VAL A 590 2.15 5.86 8.22
CA VAL A 590 3.59 6.11 8.04
C VAL A 590 3.87 7.39 7.25
N GLY A 591 3.16 8.47 7.59
CA GLY A 591 3.05 9.66 6.73
C GLY A 591 4.14 10.70 6.96
N VAL A 592 4.54 11.40 5.89
CA VAL A 592 5.50 12.51 5.97
C VAL A 592 4.78 13.79 6.42
N MET A 593 4.88 14.14 7.71
CA MET A 593 4.06 15.21 8.30
C MET A 593 4.79 16.54 8.49
N ASP A 594 6.12 16.46 8.61
CA ASP A 594 7.01 17.62 8.75
C ASP A 594 7.73 17.86 7.44
N MET A 595 7.14 18.70 6.59
CA MET A 595 7.67 18.99 5.27
C MET A 595 8.85 19.95 5.30
N LEU A 596 9.21 20.50 6.46
CA LEU A 596 10.36 21.38 6.59
C LEU A 596 11.63 20.62 6.99
N ARG A 597 11.50 19.40 7.51
CA ARG A 597 12.64 18.65 8.05
C ARG A 597 12.80 17.24 7.47
N PHE A 598 11.85 16.73 6.69
CA PHE A 598 11.89 15.37 6.14
C PHE A 598 13.25 15.01 5.49
N HIS A 599 13.88 15.97 4.79
CA HIS A 599 15.13 15.76 4.06
C HIS A 599 16.36 15.53 4.95
N LYS A 600 16.22 15.74 6.27
CA LYS A 600 17.31 15.60 7.24
C LYS A 600 17.45 14.18 7.77
N PHE A 601 16.48 13.30 7.51
CA PHE A 601 16.42 11.97 8.12
C PHE A 601 16.52 10.86 7.09
N THR A 602 17.28 9.81 7.41
CA THR A 602 17.44 8.57 6.63
C THR A 602 17.55 8.79 5.10
N ILE A 603 16.58 8.32 4.33
CA ILE A 603 16.53 8.47 2.87
C ILE A 603 15.65 9.64 2.41
N GLY A 604 15.11 10.43 3.35
CA GLY A 604 14.19 11.54 3.06
C GLY A 604 14.76 12.59 2.12
N HIS A 605 16.10 12.71 2.03
CA HIS A 605 16.75 13.62 1.08
C HIS A 605 16.42 13.31 -0.39
N ALA A 606 16.14 12.04 -0.72
CA ALA A 606 15.78 11.61 -2.06
C ALA A 606 14.42 12.14 -2.52
N TRP A 607 13.53 12.52 -1.58
CA TRP A 607 12.18 12.96 -1.89
C TRP A 607 12.08 14.45 -2.26
N THR A 608 13.21 15.17 -2.19
CA THR A 608 13.27 16.59 -2.55
C THR A 608 12.91 16.84 -4.02
N SER A 609 13.00 15.82 -4.89
CA SER A 609 12.52 15.90 -6.27
C SER A 609 11.01 16.01 -6.41
N ASP A 610 10.23 15.50 -5.45
CA ASP A 610 8.77 15.55 -5.49
C ASP A 610 8.19 16.67 -4.61
N TYR A 611 8.91 17.05 -3.55
CA TYR A 611 8.44 18.05 -2.58
C TYR A 611 9.15 19.40 -2.66
N GLY A 612 10.41 19.43 -3.07
CA GLY A 612 11.33 20.54 -2.80
C GLY A 612 12.00 20.40 -1.43
N CYS A 613 12.76 21.40 -1.02
CA CYS A 613 13.60 21.41 0.17
C CYS A 613 13.49 22.77 0.87
N SER A 614 13.20 22.76 2.16
CA SER A 614 13.06 23.98 2.97
C SER A 614 14.36 24.78 3.12
N ASP A 615 15.51 24.22 2.74
CA ASP A 615 16.79 24.93 2.69
C ASP A 615 16.87 25.92 1.51
N LYS A 616 15.85 25.96 0.63
CA LYS A 616 15.69 26.94 -0.46
C LYS A 616 14.43 27.79 -0.24
N GLU A 617 14.55 29.11 -0.38
CA GLU A 617 13.48 30.08 -0.03
C GLU A 617 12.20 29.88 -0.83
N GLU A 618 12.31 29.76 -2.15
CA GLU A 618 11.15 29.54 -3.03
C GLU A 618 10.40 28.26 -2.64
N GLU A 619 11.15 27.19 -2.39
CA GLU A 619 10.59 25.87 -2.10
C GLU A 619 9.97 25.84 -0.68
N PHE A 620 10.62 26.47 0.30
CA PHE A 620 10.06 26.69 1.63
C PHE A 620 8.66 27.32 1.58
N HIS A 621 8.45 28.32 0.72
CA HIS A 621 7.18 29.02 0.62
C HIS A 621 6.02 28.18 0.09
N TRP A 622 6.25 27.12 -0.69
CA TRP A 622 5.18 26.16 -0.99
C TRP A 622 5.05 25.09 0.09
N LEU A 623 6.16 24.60 0.65
CA LEU A 623 6.15 23.56 1.68
C LEU A 623 5.36 24.00 2.92
N ILE A 624 5.59 25.24 3.40
CA ILE A 624 4.93 25.76 4.59
C ILE A 624 3.40 25.88 4.45
N LYS A 625 2.88 26.00 3.22
CA LYS A 625 1.43 26.15 2.97
C LYS A 625 0.66 24.87 3.22
N TYR A 626 1.27 23.71 3.01
CA TYR A 626 0.57 22.43 3.11
C TYR A 626 1.13 21.50 4.18
N SER A 627 2.34 21.75 4.72
CA SER A 627 2.96 20.87 5.70
C SER A 627 1.97 20.54 6.84
N PRO A 628 1.61 19.26 7.03
CA PRO A 628 0.59 18.87 8.00
C PRO A 628 0.87 19.38 9.41
N LEU A 629 2.11 19.22 9.89
CA LEU A 629 2.55 19.67 11.20
C LEU A 629 2.33 21.17 11.43
N HIS A 630 2.57 21.99 10.41
CA HIS A 630 2.58 23.45 10.52
C HIS A 630 1.23 24.11 10.18
N ASN A 631 0.21 23.32 9.83
CA ASN A 631 -1.09 23.82 9.36
C ASN A 631 -2.28 23.34 10.18
N VAL A 632 -2.05 22.73 11.34
CA VAL A 632 -3.11 22.38 12.29
C VAL A 632 -3.73 23.66 12.85
N ARG A 633 -5.02 23.89 12.58
CA ARG A 633 -5.74 25.10 13.03
C ARG A 633 -7.16 24.75 13.44
N ARG A 634 -7.71 25.41 14.45
CA ARG A 634 -9.05 25.13 14.97
C ARG A 634 -10.14 25.57 13.96
N PRO A 635 -10.88 24.64 13.32
CA PRO A 635 -11.84 25.02 12.29
C PRO A 635 -13.01 25.84 12.83
N TRP A 636 -13.41 25.64 14.09
CA TRP A 636 -14.46 26.42 14.75
C TRP A 636 -14.08 27.90 14.98
N GLU A 637 -12.80 28.25 14.92
CA GLU A 637 -12.34 29.64 15.00
C GLU A 637 -12.38 30.34 13.64
N GLN A 638 -12.30 29.58 12.55
CA GLN A 638 -12.22 30.09 11.17
C GLN A 638 -13.56 30.03 10.43
N SER A 639 -14.43 29.10 10.82
CA SER A 639 -15.75 28.92 10.23
C SER A 639 -16.85 29.66 10.99
N SER A 640 -17.91 30.04 10.26
CA SER A 640 -19.17 30.46 10.87
C SER A 640 -19.85 29.30 11.62
N ASP A 641 -19.60 28.06 11.22
CA ASP A 641 -20.06 26.87 11.92
C ASP A 641 -19.15 26.57 13.12
N LYS A 642 -19.63 26.92 14.32
CA LYS A 642 -18.94 26.65 15.59
C LYS A 642 -18.93 25.16 15.97
N THR A 643 -19.61 24.31 15.22
CA THR A 643 -19.60 22.86 15.40
C THR A 643 -18.58 22.15 14.50
N ALA A 644 -17.90 22.89 13.60
CA ALA A 644 -16.83 22.36 12.79
C ALA A 644 -15.68 21.85 13.68
N GLN A 645 -15.18 20.66 13.40
CA GLN A 645 -14.11 19.99 14.13
C GLN A 645 -13.34 19.09 13.17
N TYR A 646 -12.15 18.60 13.55
CA TYR A 646 -11.44 17.60 12.75
C TYR A 646 -12.18 16.27 12.73
N PRO A 647 -12.04 15.47 11.65
CA PRO A 647 -12.51 14.09 11.64
C PRO A 647 -11.85 13.27 12.74
N SER A 648 -12.47 12.15 13.10
CA SER A 648 -11.81 11.16 13.95
C SER A 648 -10.54 10.69 13.26
N THR A 649 -9.39 10.87 13.90
CA THR A 649 -8.08 10.71 13.25
C THR A 649 -7.28 9.62 13.95
N MET A 650 -6.80 8.65 13.18
CA MET A 650 -5.80 7.68 13.62
C MET A 650 -4.54 7.86 12.77
N LEU A 651 -3.42 8.15 13.43
CA LEU A 651 -2.09 8.13 12.83
C LEU A 651 -1.47 6.76 13.10
N LEU A 652 -1.08 6.03 12.06
CA LEU A 652 -0.50 4.70 12.15
C LEU A 652 0.99 4.79 11.80
N THR A 653 1.87 4.26 12.64
CA THR A 653 3.31 4.21 12.38
C THR A 653 3.91 2.99 13.06
N ALA A 654 5.17 2.69 12.77
CA ALA A 654 5.92 1.67 13.50
C ALA A 654 7.20 2.26 14.10
N ASP A 655 7.77 1.64 15.12
CA ASP A 655 8.95 2.17 15.83
C ASP A 655 10.28 1.98 15.08
N HIS A 656 10.36 1.02 14.15
CA HIS A 656 11.53 0.77 13.27
C HIS A 656 11.26 1.18 11.82
N ASP A 657 10.41 2.18 11.59
CA ASP A 657 10.23 2.74 10.24
C ASP A 657 11.39 3.68 9.90
N ASP A 658 12.44 3.13 9.29
CA ASP A 658 13.60 3.87 8.80
C ASP A 658 13.45 4.39 7.36
N ARG A 659 12.27 4.21 6.74
CA ARG A 659 11.91 4.87 5.48
C ARG A 659 11.29 6.22 5.78
N VAL A 660 10.19 6.25 6.53
CA VAL A 660 9.52 7.47 7.02
C VAL A 660 9.59 7.46 8.54
N VAL A 661 10.60 8.16 9.06
CA VAL A 661 10.90 8.18 10.49
C VAL A 661 9.67 8.53 11.35
N PRO A 662 9.43 7.81 12.47
CA PRO A 662 8.15 7.88 13.19
C PRO A 662 7.87 9.26 13.80
N LEU A 663 8.92 10.06 14.03
CA LEU A 663 8.85 11.45 14.49
C LEU A 663 7.83 12.29 13.71
N HIS A 664 7.60 12.00 12.43
CA HIS A 664 6.58 12.68 11.64
C HIS A 664 5.18 12.50 12.24
N SER A 665 4.80 11.25 12.50
CA SER A 665 3.52 10.90 13.11
C SER A 665 3.45 11.39 14.57
N LEU A 666 4.53 11.24 15.34
CA LEU A 666 4.56 11.62 16.75
C LEU A 666 4.42 13.15 16.95
N LYS A 667 5.16 13.96 16.19
CA LYS A 667 5.08 15.43 16.25
C LYS A 667 3.72 15.95 15.80
N LEU A 668 3.14 15.37 14.74
CA LEU A 668 1.78 15.74 14.30
C LEU A 668 0.75 15.37 15.38
N LEU A 669 0.85 14.18 15.99
CA LEU A 669 -0.05 13.74 17.04
C LEU A 669 -0.03 14.70 18.24
N ALA A 670 1.16 15.03 18.74
CA ALA A 670 1.34 15.97 19.85
C ALA A 670 0.76 17.36 19.50
N THR A 671 0.97 17.82 18.26
CA THR A 671 0.48 19.12 17.79
C THR A 671 -1.05 19.14 17.68
N MET A 672 -1.66 18.12 17.09
CA MET A 672 -3.11 18.00 16.97
C MET A 672 -3.78 17.92 18.35
N GLN A 673 -3.27 17.07 19.23
CA GLN A 673 -3.80 16.95 20.60
C GLN A 673 -3.64 18.25 21.39
N HIS A 674 -2.52 18.95 21.25
CA HIS A 674 -2.34 20.24 21.89
C HIS A 674 -3.31 21.29 21.34
N VAL A 675 -3.26 21.58 20.04
CA VAL A 675 -4.02 22.66 19.41
C VAL A 675 -5.53 22.42 19.53
N LEU A 676 -5.98 21.19 19.33
CA LEU A 676 -7.40 20.87 19.24
C LEU A 676 -8.00 20.40 20.56
N CYS A 677 -7.21 19.90 21.52
CA CYS A 677 -7.75 19.31 22.75
C CYS A 677 -7.21 19.98 24.02
N THR A 678 -5.92 19.84 24.33
CA THR A 678 -5.40 20.14 25.68
C THR A 678 -5.08 21.62 25.93
N SER A 679 -5.04 22.45 24.89
CA SER A 679 -4.89 23.91 25.02
C SER A 679 -6.19 24.65 25.34
N LEU A 680 -7.32 23.94 25.49
CA LEU A 680 -8.63 24.47 25.87
C LEU A 680 -9.26 23.60 26.97
N GLU A 681 -9.96 24.21 27.92
CA GLU A 681 -10.67 23.46 28.97
C GLU A 681 -11.91 22.72 28.43
N ASP A 682 -12.72 23.35 27.56
CA ASP A 682 -13.88 22.73 26.91
C ASP A 682 -13.78 22.85 25.39
N SER A 683 -12.89 22.04 24.80
CA SER A 683 -12.73 22.02 23.36
C SER A 683 -13.99 21.51 22.64
N PRO A 684 -14.44 22.16 21.54
CA PRO A 684 -15.44 21.61 20.63
C PRO A 684 -15.02 20.31 19.93
N GLN A 685 -13.71 20.00 19.89
CA GLN A 685 -13.18 18.76 19.35
C GLN A 685 -13.62 17.58 20.24
N LYS A 686 -14.57 16.79 19.76
CA LYS A 686 -15.05 15.58 20.45
C LYS A 686 -14.62 14.29 19.72
N ASN A 687 -14.35 14.37 18.43
CA ASN A 687 -13.81 13.23 17.67
C ASN A 687 -12.38 12.88 18.17
N PRO A 688 -12.06 11.59 18.39
CA PRO A 688 -10.75 11.14 18.86
C PRO A 688 -9.61 11.48 17.90
N ILE A 689 -8.43 11.77 18.47
CA ILE A 689 -7.16 11.93 17.75
C ILE A 689 -6.12 11.04 18.42
N ILE A 690 -5.82 9.90 17.81
CA ILE A 690 -5.02 8.83 18.41
C ILE A 690 -3.87 8.37 17.51
N GLY A 691 -2.88 7.71 18.10
CA GLY A 691 -1.73 7.14 17.40
C GLY A 691 -1.62 5.63 17.62
N ARG A 692 -1.74 4.82 16.56
CA ARG A 692 -1.46 3.38 16.59
C ARG A 692 0.01 3.17 16.25
N ILE A 693 0.83 2.90 17.26
CA ILE A 693 2.29 2.76 17.12
C ILE A 693 2.63 1.29 17.28
N GLU A 694 3.03 0.64 16.19
CA GLU A 694 3.38 -0.78 16.17
C GLU A 694 4.84 -0.98 16.60
N CYS A 695 5.06 -1.88 17.57
CA CYS A 695 6.42 -2.28 17.95
C CYS A 695 6.95 -3.42 17.09
N LYS A 696 8.27 -3.40 16.83
CA LYS A 696 8.97 -4.39 15.99
C LYS A 696 8.36 -4.51 14.58
N ALA A 697 8.10 -3.36 13.98
CA ALA A 697 7.69 -3.25 12.59
C ALA A 697 8.33 -2.00 11.98
N GLY A 698 8.41 -1.96 10.66
CA GLY A 698 8.88 -0.80 9.91
C GLY A 698 7.88 -0.37 8.85
N HIS A 699 8.37 0.15 7.72
CA HIS A 699 7.54 0.87 6.75
C HIS A 699 6.38 0.07 6.14
N GLY A 700 6.55 -1.25 6.04
CA GLY A 700 5.44 -2.15 5.72
C GLY A 700 5.80 -3.43 4.99
N ALA A 701 6.98 -3.47 4.35
CA ALA A 701 7.49 -4.67 3.70
C ALA A 701 7.80 -5.76 4.73
N GLY A 702 7.50 -7.01 4.38
CA GLY A 702 7.81 -8.16 5.23
C GLY A 702 6.98 -8.27 6.51
N ARG A 703 5.89 -7.52 6.66
CA ARG A 703 5.01 -7.65 7.84
C ARG A 703 4.34 -9.03 7.88
N PRO A 704 4.40 -9.75 9.02
CA PRO A 704 3.67 -10.99 9.23
C PRO A 704 2.18 -10.86 8.91
N THR A 705 1.58 -11.89 8.29
CA THR A 705 0.13 -11.96 8.01
C THR A 705 -0.73 -11.58 9.22
N GLN A 706 -0.37 -12.05 10.44
CA GLN A 706 -1.13 -11.73 11.64
C GLN A 706 -1.07 -10.23 11.99
N LYS A 707 0.10 -9.59 11.88
CA LYS A 707 0.23 -8.14 12.11
C LYS A 707 -0.58 -7.34 11.08
N MET A 708 -0.64 -7.79 9.82
CA MET A 708 -1.49 -7.18 8.79
C MET A 708 -2.98 -7.27 9.14
N ILE A 709 -3.42 -8.42 9.66
CA ILE A 709 -4.81 -8.63 10.12
C ILE A 709 -5.12 -7.74 11.33
N ASP A 710 -4.21 -7.67 12.30
CA ASP A 710 -4.38 -6.91 13.53
C ASP A 710 -4.48 -5.40 13.24
N GLU A 711 -3.58 -4.86 12.42
CA GLU A 711 -3.64 -3.46 12.00
C GLU A 711 -4.93 -3.16 11.23
N ALA A 712 -5.34 -4.05 10.32
CA ALA A 712 -6.58 -3.88 9.57
C ALA A 712 -7.82 -3.92 10.48
N ALA A 713 -7.84 -4.79 11.48
CA ALA A 713 -8.91 -4.87 12.46
C ALA A 713 -8.99 -3.61 13.33
N ASP A 714 -7.85 -3.06 13.75
CA ASP A 714 -7.78 -1.84 14.54
C ASP A 714 -8.32 -0.64 13.75
N ARG A 715 -7.77 -0.38 12.55
CA ARG A 715 -8.15 0.80 11.76
C ARG A 715 -9.60 0.74 11.26
N TYR A 716 -10.08 -0.45 10.90
CA TYR A 716 -11.45 -0.60 10.41
C TYR A 716 -12.49 -0.78 11.52
N GLY A 717 -12.08 -1.31 12.68
CA GLY A 717 -12.88 -1.24 13.90
C GLY A 717 -13.10 0.22 14.32
N PHE A 718 -12.03 1.02 14.32
CA PHE A 718 -12.11 2.46 14.53
C PHE A 718 -13.00 3.14 13.49
N MET A 719 -12.74 2.95 12.20
CA MET A 719 -13.58 3.51 11.13
C MET A 719 -15.05 3.17 11.34
N ALA A 720 -15.40 1.90 11.55
CA ALA A 720 -16.78 1.44 11.70
C ALA A 720 -17.51 2.11 12.86
N LYS A 721 -16.81 2.32 13.99
CA LYS A 721 -17.32 3.07 15.13
C LYS A 721 -17.53 4.55 14.78
N MET A 722 -16.54 5.20 14.16
CA MET A 722 -16.58 6.64 13.86
C MET A 722 -17.66 7.00 12.84
N VAL A 723 -17.77 6.22 11.76
CA VAL A 723 -18.76 6.47 10.70
C VAL A 723 -20.13 5.87 11.02
N SER A 724 -20.32 5.36 12.24
CA SER A 724 -21.59 4.88 12.81
C SER A 724 -22.32 3.87 11.92
N VAL A 725 -21.66 2.76 11.61
CA VAL A 725 -22.28 1.62 10.87
C VAL A 725 -23.44 0.98 11.67
N ILE A 726 -23.56 1.28 12.97
CA ILE A 726 -24.45 0.59 13.91
C ILE A 726 -25.89 1.12 13.93
N ALA A 727 -26.22 2.25 13.28
CA ALA A 727 -27.61 2.73 13.29
C ALA A 727 -28.60 1.80 12.56
N CYS A 728 -28.17 1.08 11.51
CA CYS A 728 -29.08 0.23 10.74
C CYS A 728 -29.30 -1.17 11.34
N TYR A 729 -28.31 -1.77 12.02
CA TYR A 729 -28.48 -3.13 12.55
C TYR A 729 -29.36 -3.18 13.80
N ILE A 730 -29.29 -2.15 14.66
CA ILE A 730 -30.18 -2.03 15.82
C ILE A 730 -31.60 -1.67 15.38
N LEU A 731 -31.78 -0.83 14.35
CA LEU A 731 -33.10 -0.57 13.78
C LEU A 731 -33.67 -1.80 13.05
N TYR A 732 -32.84 -2.61 12.38
CA TYR A 732 -33.27 -3.86 11.77
C TYR A 732 -33.64 -4.93 12.83
N LEU A 733 -32.87 -5.05 13.91
CA LEU A 733 -33.21 -5.92 15.04
C LEU A 733 -34.44 -5.43 15.80
N LEU A 734 -34.61 -4.11 16.01
CA LEU A 734 -35.82 -3.54 16.60
C LEU A 734 -37.04 -3.67 15.68
N ALA A 735 -36.87 -3.57 14.36
CA ALA A 735 -37.93 -3.82 13.37
C ALA A 735 -38.36 -5.30 13.37
N CYS A 736 -37.40 -6.23 13.48
CA CYS A 736 -37.65 -7.66 13.61
C CYS A 736 -38.26 -8.04 14.97
N CYS A 737 -37.88 -7.36 16.06
CA CYS A 737 -38.49 -7.56 17.38
C CYS A 737 -39.91 -6.97 17.47
N THR A 738 -40.21 -5.88 16.76
CA THR A 738 -41.55 -5.25 16.76
C THR A 738 -42.57 -5.94 15.86
N HIS A 739 -42.14 -6.82 14.95
CA HIS A 739 -43.05 -7.67 14.15
C HIS A 739 -43.40 -9.00 14.83
N GLY A 740 -42.83 -9.29 16.00
CA GLY A 740 -43.07 -10.53 16.77
C GLY A 740 -44.17 -10.43 17.84
N GLU A 741 -44.62 -9.23 18.22
CA GLU A 741 -45.61 -9.06 19.28
C GLU A 741 -46.81 -8.23 18.81
N GLY A 742 -47.77 -8.94 18.21
CA GLY A 742 -49.11 -8.42 18.05
C GLY A 742 -49.83 -8.37 19.41
N ARG A 743 -49.90 -7.17 20.01
CA ARG A 743 -51.08 -6.51 20.61
C ARG A 743 -50.87 -5.86 21.99
N ILE A 744 -51.39 -4.63 22.05
CA ILE A 744 -51.76 -3.76 23.19
C ILE A 744 -50.61 -2.95 23.82
N LEU A 745 -50.48 -1.71 23.35
CA LEU A 745 -50.53 -0.51 24.20
C LEU A 745 -51.03 0.67 23.37
N SER A 746 -52.35 0.84 23.40
CA SER A 746 -52.99 2.12 23.12
C SER A 746 -52.67 3.11 24.24
N ALA A 747 -52.49 4.38 23.87
CA ALA A 747 -52.45 5.58 24.71
C ALA A 747 -51.09 5.95 25.35
N ALA A 748 -50.31 6.74 24.60
CA ALA A 748 -49.79 8.05 25.04
C ALA A 748 -49.06 8.70 23.85
N TRP A 749 -49.05 10.03 23.79
CA TRP A 749 -48.43 10.90 22.78
C TRP A 749 -49.32 11.32 21.59
N ALA A 750 -50.34 12.11 21.93
CA ALA A 750 -50.93 13.08 21.02
C ALA A 750 -51.10 14.43 21.75
N ILE A 751 -50.03 15.20 21.96
CA ILE A 751 -50.09 16.65 22.26
C ILE A 751 -48.88 17.35 21.65
N SER A 752 -49.09 17.97 20.48
CA SER A 752 -48.72 19.36 20.12
C SER A 752 -48.25 19.52 18.67
N ALA A 753 -49.21 19.56 17.76
CA ALA A 753 -49.14 20.45 16.61
C ALA A 753 -50.56 20.91 16.31
N ARG A 754 -50.88 22.16 16.66
CA ARG A 754 -52.13 22.80 16.25
C ARG A 754 -52.10 23.07 14.74
N PRO A 755 -53.24 22.91 14.05
CA PRO A 755 -53.38 23.19 12.62
C PRO A 755 -53.75 24.67 12.37
N MET A 756 -53.29 25.24 11.26
CA MET A 756 -53.95 26.37 10.62
C MET A 756 -54.89 25.83 9.53
N ILE A 757 -56.14 26.29 9.59
CA ILE A 757 -57.25 25.91 8.71
C ILE A 757 -57.38 26.93 7.56
N CYS A 758 -57.54 26.37 6.37
CA CYS A 758 -58.26 26.78 5.14
C CYS A 758 -58.68 28.24 4.91
N GLY A 759 -58.43 28.69 3.68
CA GLY A 759 -59.21 29.71 2.96
C GLY A 759 -59.49 29.28 1.52
N VAL A 760 -60.77 29.24 1.18
CA VAL A 760 -61.41 28.74 -0.06
C VAL A 760 -61.20 29.70 -1.24
N SER A 761 -60.99 29.18 -2.46
CA SER A 761 -61.64 29.67 -3.70
C SER A 761 -61.33 28.77 -4.92
N GLU A 762 -62.41 28.30 -5.55
CA GLU A 762 -62.51 27.87 -6.96
C GLU A 762 -63.23 29.00 -7.75
N PRO A 763 -63.40 28.99 -9.10
CA PRO A 763 -63.00 27.99 -10.12
C PRO A 763 -62.40 28.57 -11.44
N SER A 764 -61.82 27.72 -12.31
CA SER A 764 -62.09 27.77 -13.77
C SER A 764 -61.49 26.59 -14.58
N GLN A 765 -62.41 25.82 -15.16
CA GLN A 765 -62.43 25.10 -16.45
C GLN A 765 -61.12 24.87 -17.25
N HIS A 766 -60.80 23.60 -17.53
CA HIS A 766 -61.08 22.99 -18.85
C HIS A 766 -60.89 21.46 -18.90
N ARG A 767 -61.75 20.84 -19.71
CA ARG A 767 -61.96 19.42 -20.01
C ARG A 767 -60.76 18.74 -20.72
N SER A 768 -60.53 17.45 -20.44
CA SER A 768 -60.88 16.38 -21.38
C SER A 768 -60.72 14.96 -20.79
N ASN A 769 -61.82 14.22 -20.89
CA ASN A 769 -62.08 12.80 -20.61
C ASN A 769 -61.03 11.79 -21.08
N ARG A 770 -60.85 10.71 -20.30
CA ARG A 770 -61.31 9.35 -20.65
C ARG A 770 -61.38 8.45 -19.41
N GLU A 771 -62.58 7.94 -19.15
CA GLU A 771 -62.96 6.93 -18.16
C GLU A 771 -62.94 5.51 -18.79
N VAL A 772 -62.35 4.46 -18.16
CA VAL A 772 -62.96 3.38 -17.30
C VAL A 772 -63.39 2.15 -18.17
N PRO A 773 -63.33 0.84 -17.75
CA PRO A 773 -63.65 0.32 -16.41
C PRO A 773 -62.80 -0.80 -15.76
N PHE A 774 -63.03 -0.89 -14.44
CA PHE A 774 -62.81 -1.98 -13.49
C PHE A 774 -63.35 -3.36 -13.90
N THR A 775 -62.70 -4.43 -13.42
CA THR A 775 -63.36 -5.44 -12.56
C THR A 775 -62.38 -6.25 -11.70
N ILE A 776 -62.78 -6.44 -10.43
CA ILE A 776 -62.23 -7.36 -9.42
C ILE A 776 -63.04 -8.66 -9.45
N LYS A 777 -62.39 -9.84 -9.48
CA LYS A 777 -62.69 -11.03 -8.64
C LYS A 777 -61.91 -12.30 -9.06
N GLU A 778 -61.69 -13.15 -8.05
CA GLU A 778 -61.17 -14.54 -8.00
C GLU A 778 -59.64 -14.68 -7.81
N THR A 779 -59.04 -15.01 -6.66
CA THR A 779 -59.27 -15.91 -5.50
C THR A 779 -58.39 -17.18 -5.57
N ILE A 780 -57.40 -17.25 -4.66
CA ILE A 780 -56.83 -18.44 -3.97
C ILE A 780 -56.06 -19.49 -4.80
N LYS A 781 -54.74 -19.54 -4.52
CA LYS A 781 -53.70 -20.61 -4.66
C LYS A 781 -52.42 -19.89 -5.12
N GLU A 782 -51.34 -19.73 -4.38
CA GLU A 782 -50.55 -20.68 -3.59
C GLU A 782 -49.81 -19.92 -2.47
N VAL A 783 -50.30 -20.04 -1.23
CA VAL A 783 -49.48 -19.83 -0.02
C VAL A 783 -49.53 -21.15 0.72
N HIS A 784 -48.81 -22.14 0.18
CA HIS A 784 -48.59 -23.43 0.82
C HIS A 784 -47.25 -23.98 0.34
N HIS A 785 -46.14 -23.35 0.74
CA HIS A 785 -44.83 -24.04 0.83
C HIS A 785 -43.78 -23.29 1.67
N SER A 786 -44.18 -22.61 2.75
CA SER A 786 -43.22 -22.02 3.71
C SER A 786 -43.66 -22.09 5.18
N GLN A 787 -44.59 -23.00 5.50
CA GLN A 787 -44.95 -23.36 6.89
C GLN A 787 -44.63 -24.82 7.17
N LEU A 788 -43.34 -25.15 7.20
CA LEU A 788 -42.77 -26.35 7.82
C LEU A 788 -41.28 -26.06 8.00
N TRP A 789 -40.93 -25.31 9.05
CA TRP A 789 -39.64 -25.37 9.78
C TRP A 789 -39.61 -24.45 11.02
N CYS A 790 -40.77 -24.20 11.65
CA CYS A 790 -40.85 -23.61 12.99
C CYS A 790 -41.90 -24.35 13.85
N LYS A 791 -41.60 -25.61 14.18
CA LYS A 791 -42.20 -26.33 15.32
C LYS A 791 -41.13 -27.23 15.91
N GLY A 792 -40.39 -26.69 16.87
CA GLY A 792 -39.30 -27.39 17.55
C GLY A 792 -38.75 -26.63 18.75
N VAL A 793 -39.56 -25.83 19.44
CA VAL A 793 -39.24 -25.27 20.76
C VAL A 793 -40.54 -25.18 21.55
N ALA A 794 -40.73 -26.04 22.55
CA ALA A 794 -41.53 -25.78 23.76
C ALA A 794 -41.67 -27.05 24.63
N THR A 795 -40.59 -27.51 25.26
CA THR A 795 -40.66 -28.29 26.51
C THR A 795 -39.30 -28.25 27.19
N THR A 796 -39.11 -27.30 28.11
CA THR A 796 -38.40 -27.40 29.41
C THR A 796 -37.89 -26.02 29.83
N TRP A 797 -38.78 -25.15 30.31
CA TRP A 797 -38.37 -24.04 31.17
C TRP A 797 -39.51 -23.74 32.14
N HIS A 798 -39.63 -24.56 33.18
CA HIS A 798 -40.35 -24.29 34.44
C HIS A 798 -39.68 -25.13 35.53
N GLY A 799 -38.77 -24.51 36.28
CA GLY A 799 -38.12 -25.19 37.41
C GLY A 799 -36.95 -24.44 38.00
N TYR A 800 -37.25 -23.64 39.03
CA TYR A 800 -36.33 -23.23 40.11
C TYR A 800 -35.32 -22.11 39.87
N LYS A 801 -35.82 -20.89 40.10
CA LYS A 801 -35.09 -19.81 40.77
C LYS A 801 -35.37 -19.94 42.28
N ARG A 802 -34.41 -20.41 43.09
CA ARG A 802 -34.25 -20.11 44.53
C ARG A 802 -32.99 -20.78 45.09
N LEU A 803 -32.02 -19.95 45.45
CA LEU A 803 -31.13 -20.00 46.63
C LEU A 803 -29.76 -19.39 46.26
N SER A 804 -29.66 -18.08 46.44
CA SER A 804 -28.45 -17.46 46.94
C SER A 804 -28.31 -17.82 48.43
N GLU A 805 -27.06 -17.80 48.93
CA GLU A 805 -26.62 -17.99 50.33
C GLU A 805 -26.13 -19.41 50.67
N LEU A 806 -24.82 -19.60 50.47
CA LEU A 806 -23.84 -19.88 51.54
C LEU A 806 -22.46 -20.03 50.89
N GLY A 807 -21.58 -19.07 51.16
CA GLY A 807 -20.16 -19.24 50.87
C GLY A 807 -19.52 -20.28 51.79
N VAL A 808 -18.34 -20.74 51.41
CA VAL A 808 -17.15 -21.04 52.27
C VAL A 808 -16.23 -22.06 51.57
N LEU A 809 -15.00 -21.59 51.32
CA LEU A 809 -13.67 -22.24 51.36
C LEU A 809 -13.31 -23.48 50.50
N GLY A 810 -12.10 -23.40 49.95
CA GLY A 810 -11.15 -24.51 49.68
C GLY A 810 -11.26 -25.08 48.26
N GLY A 811 -10.27 -25.04 47.37
CA GLY A 811 -8.82 -25.13 47.58
C GLY A 811 -8.39 -26.59 47.48
N MET A 812 -7.90 -27.03 46.32
CA MET A 812 -6.75 -27.95 46.12
C MET A 812 -6.67 -28.46 44.67
N ASP A 813 -5.50 -28.24 44.08
CA ASP A 813 -4.88 -29.05 43.03
C ASP A 813 -4.95 -30.56 43.35
N VAL A 814 -4.98 -31.42 42.32
CA VAL A 814 -3.88 -32.35 41.98
C VAL A 814 -4.13 -32.99 40.60
N ALA A 815 -3.02 -33.09 39.88
CA ALA A 815 -2.73 -33.66 38.59
C ALA A 815 -3.18 -35.12 38.29
N SER A 816 -3.20 -35.35 36.97
CA SER A 816 -2.66 -36.50 36.22
C SER A 816 -3.39 -37.86 36.23
N ALA A 817 -3.73 -38.31 35.00
CA ALA A 817 -3.03 -39.39 34.28
C ALA A 817 -3.97 -40.42 33.59
N ILE A 818 -3.70 -40.61 32.28
CA ILE A 818 -3.81 -41.86 31.49
C ILE A 818 -5.22 -42.28 31.00
N GLY A 819 -5.43 -42.07 29.68
CA GLY A 819 -5.32 -43.18 28.72
C GLY A 819 -6.61 -43.79 28.15
N VAL A 820 -6.63 -43.85 26.80
CA VAL A 820 -7.38 -44.79 25.93
C VAL A 820 -8.91 -44.56 25.92
N GLY A 821 -9.59 -44.17 24.83
CA GLY A 821 -9.47 -44.57 23.43
C GLY A 821 -10.64 -45.52 23.10
N GLU A 822 -11.71 -45.04 22.46
CA GLU A 822 -12.47 -45.77 21.41
C GLU A 822 -13.66 -44.96 20.84
N ARG A 823 -13.58 -44.74 19.52
CA ARG A 823 -14.58 -44.62 18.44
C ARG A 823 -16.08 -44.43 18.77
N ALA A 824 -16.65 -43.35 18.21
CA ALA A 824 -17.59 -43.42 17.07
C ALA A 824 -17.66 -42.04 16.38
#